data_AF-T1X543-F1
#
_entry.id   AF-T1X543-F1
#
_cell.length_a   1.000
_cell.length_b   1.000
_cell.length_c   1.000
_cell.angle_alpha   90.00
_cell.angle_beta   90.00
_cell.angle_gamma   90.00
#
_symmetry.space_group_name_H-M   'P 1'
#
loop_
_entity.id
_entity.type
_entity.pdbx_description
1 polymer ?
#
loop_
_entity_poly.entity_id
_entity_poly.type
_entity_poly.pdbx_seq_one_letter_code
_entity_poly.pdbx_strand_id
1 'polypeptide(L)'
;MAAASLDLQGLLARLDPTADVAQRHIWLIDVFDWLRGDRASPQAAVGRVSLLLGAIEARPELRERLRAWWRAFTQAVDLTALLADYGFAPRTAFVSELTERLRRKILPGTPETTDASDLFRMVLPGVFDAGWIALLDDTQLARIGALLADAALDDDGAPRWRHTVMDAVTYCSSQVVAAGFSPELRLRMSAASERRAFHALMSDLDELREQMFRTPRDDDALQAAFVAFRDRLDACRASASSVYTHLEDNGISVGLVFRLRQLRERVLRIRELLDCLISPTPAPSVARLVGRLVLAGGERNSIRALIASNSSMLAAKVTERSAETGEHYITRDRASYLQMVRKAAGGGALTALTVLLKFGIYALALSAFWSGLWSGLMYAASFVAIQLLHLTLATKQPAMTAPAMAARLRDIKTDAAVADFVDEVANLVRSQVAAVLGNVGLVVPAMLALALLVQFALGRPLLDAAHAAATLQSLSLLGPTALFAAMTGVLLFAASIVAGWTENAFVLHRLDSAMRYNPRIGAFLGAARARRWATFMRTHISGFASNISLGLMLGLLPAFAGFFGLGLDMRHVTLSAGQIAAAAASMGVAVLQQPALWWAVAAIPVIGALNVSVSFYFAFRLALRAHSVSLGDRARIRSAIWARWRSRPISFFLPA
;
A
#
# COMPACT_ATOMS: atom_id res chain seq x y z
N MET A 1 -9.24 27.36 -16.97
CA MET A 1 -9.48 28.67 -17.62
C MET A 1 -8.55 28.75 -18.81
N ALA A 2 -9.09 29.04 -20.00
CA ALA A 2 -8.29 29.30 -21.19
C ALA A 2 -7.37 30.49 -20.92
N ALA A 3 -6.06 30.30 -21.10
CA ALA A 3 -5.07 31.34 -20.95
C ALA A 3 -5.38 32.46 -21.94
N ALA A 4 -5.80 33.62 -21.45
CA ALA A 4 -5.53 34.86 -22.16
C ALA A 4 -3.99 34.94 -22.21
N SER A 5 -3.41 34.59 -23.36
CA SER A 5 -1.97 34.59 -23.59
C SER A 5 -1.48 36.02 -23.51
N LEU A 6 -1.13 36.47 -22.31
CA LEU A 6 -0.39 37.71 -22.14
C LEU A 6 0.94 37.53 -22.87
N ASP A 7 1.18 38.39 -23.86
CA ASP A 7 2.48 38.48 -24.51
C ASP A 7 3.55 38.89 -23.48
N LEU A 8 4.80 38.50 -23.72
CA LEU A 8 5.95 38.75 -22.85
C LEU A 8 6.06 40.23 -22.45
N GLN A 9 5.75 41.14 -23.37
CA GLN A 9 5.78 42.58 -23.08
C GLN A 9 4.75 42.98 -22.01
N GLY A 10 3.54 42.42 -22.06
CA GLY A 10 2.49 42.66 -21.06
C GLY A 10 2.84 42.07 -19.69
N LEU A 11 3.53 40.94 -19.66
CA LEU A 11 4.06 40.35 -18.42
C LEU A 11 5.13 41.24 -17.79
N LEU A 12 6.09 41.71 -18.58
CA LEU A 12 7.18 42.57 -18.10
C LEU A 12 6.67 43.95 -17.65
N ALA A 13 5.62 44.49 -18.28
CA ALA A 13 5.00 45.75 -17.87
C ALA A 13 4.34 45.67 -16.48
N ARG A 14 3.80 44.50 -16.12
CA ARG A 14 3.14 44.25 -14.81
C ARG A 14 4.13 43.92 -13.67
N LEU A 15 5.44 43.90 -13.93
CA LEU A 15 6.45 43.65 -12.90
C LEU A 15 6.52 44.84 -11.93
N ASP A 16 5.85 44.73 -10.79
CA ASP A 16 5.79 45.76 -9.76
C ASP A 16 6.31 45.23 -8.41
N PRO A 17 7.46 45.72 -7.91
CA PRO A 17 7.99 45.32 -6.61
C PRO A 17 7.14 45.83 -5.43
N THR A 18 6.39 46.92 -5.61
CA THR A 18 5.61 47.59 -4.56
C THR A 18 4.18 47.08 -4.43
N ALA A 19 3.73 46.26 -5.37
CA ALA A 19 2.40 45.64 -5.34
C ALA A 19 2.21 44.77 -4.08
N ASP A 20 0.95 44.48 -3.75
CA ASP A 20 0.64 43.56 -2.66
C ASP A 20 1.18 42.13 -2.92
N VAL A 21 1.20 41.32 -1.86
CA VAL A 21 1.76 39.95 -1.91
C VAL A 21 1.04 39.09 -2.95
N ALA A 22 -0.30 39.17 -3.00
CA ALA A 22 -1.11 38.36 -3.90
C ALA A 22 -0.82 38.70 -5.38
N GLN A 23 -0.73 39.98 -5.72
CA GLN A 23 -0.48 40.46 -7.07
C GLN A 23 0.94 40.11 -7.55
N ARG A 24 1.94 40.17 -6.66
CA ARG A 24 3.29 39.69 -6.96
C ARG A 24 3.31 38.18 -7.25
N HIS A 25 2.57 37.40 -6.47
CA HIS A 25 2.47 35.95 -6.66
C HIS A 25 1.69 35.57 -7.92
N ILE A 26 0.62 36.29 -8.25
CA ILE A 26 -0.11 36.13 -9.51
C ILE A 26 0.80 36.42 -10.69
N TRP A 27 1.59 37.50 -10.63
CA TRP A 27 2.58 37.80 -11.68
C TRP A 27 3.58 36.64 -11.87
N LEU A 28 4.09 36.07 -10.77
CA LEU A 28 4.99 34.92 -10.82
C LEU A 28 4.32 33.70 -11.47
N ILE A 29 3.07 33.40 -11.10
CA ILE A 29 2.29 32.30 -11.69
C ILE A 29 2.11 32.53 -13.21
N ASP A 30 1.70 33.73 -13.61
CA ASP A 30 1.50 34.10 -15.01
C ASP A 30 2.79 33.97 -15.84
N VAL A 31 3.95 34.36 -15.29
CA VAL A 31 5.25 34.21 -15.96
C VAL A 31 5.58 32.74 -16.17
N PHE A 32 5.39 31.89 -15.17
CA PHE A 32 5.65 30.45 -15.30
C PHE A 32 4.65 29.76 -16.25
N ASP A 33 3.40 30.21 -16.28
CA ASP A 33 2.42 29.72 -17.26
C ASP A 33 2.77 30.15 -18.69
N TRP A 34 3.31 31.36 -18.88
CA TRP A 34 3.85 31.77 -20.17
C TRP A 34 5.07 30.95 -20.59
N LEU A 35 6.00 30.68 -19.67
CA LEU A 35 7.16 29.80 -19.94
C LEU A 35 6.69 28.42 -20.43
N ARG A 36 5.67 27.84 -19.79
CA ARG A 36 5.07 26.56 -20.21
C ARG A 36 4.39 26.64 -21.57
N GLY A 37 3.61 27.70 -21.82
CA GLY A 37 2.70 27.82 -22.96
C GLY A 37 1.78 26.61 -23.10
N ASP A 38 1.75 26.00 -24.29
CA ASP A 38 0.91 24.84 -24.62
C ASP A 38 1.39 23.51 -24.01
N ARG A 39 2.58 23.49 -23.39
CA ARG A 39 3.22 22.31 -22.79
C ARG A 39 3.50 21.20 -23.81
N ALA A 40 3.63 21.52 -25.09
CA ALA A 40 3.89 20.53 -26.14
C ALA A 40 5.32 19.96 -26.06
N SER A 41 6.31 20.79 -25.69
CA SER A 41 7.72 20.39 -25.61
C SER A 41 8.44 21.12 -24.47
N PRO A 42 9.20 20.40 -23.61
CA PRO A 42 10.08 21.03 -22.62
C PRO A 42 11.13 21.96 -23.25
N GLN A 43 11.63 21.65 -24.44
CA GLN A 43 12.59 22.48 -25.17
C GLN A 43 12.00 23.84 -25.57
N ALA A 44 10.69 23.89 -25.89
CA ALA A 44 10.01 25.15 -26.17
C ALA A 44 9.98 26.06 -24.92
N ALA A 45 9.81 25.48 -23.72
CA ALA A 45 9.88 26.23 -22.47
C ALA A 45 11.29 26.78 -22.20
N VAL A 46 12.34 25.98 -22.46
CA VAL A 46 13.75 26.44 -22.40
C VAL A 46 13.99 27.61 -23.36
N GLY A 47 13.45 27.55 -24.59
CA GLY A 47 13.51 28.67 -25.54
C GLY A 47 12.85 29.95 -25.00
N ARG A 48 11.69 29.82 -24.34
CA ARG A 48 11.02 30.96 -23.68
C ARG A 48 11.80 31.52 -22.49
N VAL A 49 12.53 30.68 -21.74
CA VAL A 49 13.46 31.16 -20.70
C VAL A 49 14.53 32.05 -21.33
N SER A 50 15.12 31.64 -22.45
CA SER A 50 16.11 32.48 -23.16
C SER A 50 15.52 33.82 -23.63
N LEU A 51 14.28 33.83 -24.13
CA LEU A 51 13.58 35.05 -24.52
C LEU A 51 13.32 35.99 -23.33
N LEU A 52 12.86 35.45 -22.20
CA LEU A 52 12.63 36.20 -20.97
C LEU A 52 13.94 36.84 -20.46
N LEU A 53 15.01 36.05 -20.37
CA LEU A 53 16.32 36.52 -19.93
C LEU A 53 16.85 37.62 -20.87
N GLY A 54 16.76 37.42 -22.19
CA GLY A 54 17.19 38.41 -23.18
C GLY A 54 16.41 39.72 -23.07
N ALA A 55 15.09 39.65 -22.87
CA ALA A 55 14.25 40.84 -22.73
C ALA A 55 14.55 41.65 -21.46
N ILE A 56 14.84 40.98 -20.34
CA ILE A 56 15.21 41.63 -19.08
C ILE A 56 16.63 42.21 -19.17
N GLU A 57 17.58 41.46 -19.72
CA GLU A 57 18.98 41.90 -19.81
C GLU A 57 19.18 43.06 -20.77
N ALA A 58 18.37 43.15 -21.83
CA ALA A 58 18.42 44.27 -22.78
C ALA A 58 17.94 45.60 -22.18
N ARG A 59 17.26 45.60 -21.02
CA ARG A 59 16.66 46.80 -20.40
C ARG A 59 17.10 46.95 -18.94
N PRO A 60 18.07 47.84 -18.63
CA PRO A 60 18.58 48.02 -17.26
C PRO A 60 17.49 48.31 -16.22
N GLU A 61 16.48 49.08 -16.60
CA GLU A 61 15.33 49.40 -15.73
C GLU A 61 14.53 48.16 -15.31
N LEU A 62 14.30 47.21 -16.25
CA LEU A 62 13.61 45.96 -15.93
C LEU A 62 14.45 45.06 -15.04
N ARG A 63 15.77 45.04 -15.25
CA ARG A 63 16.70 44.29 -14.41
C ARG A 63 16.64 44.77 -12.95
N GLU A 64 16.67 46.08 -12.73
CA GLU A 64 16.59 46.65 -11.38
C GLU A 64 15.20 46.45 -10.76
N ARG A 65 14.12 46.57 -11.53
CA ARG A 65 12.76 46.24 -11.05
C ARG A 65 12.63 44.77 -10.66
N LEU A 66 13.21 43.85 -11.43
CA LEU A 66 13.20 42.42 -11.11
C LEU A 66 14.00 42.13 -9.83
N ARG A 67 15.18 42.74 -9.67
CA ARG A 67 15.98 42.62 -8.44
C ARG A 67 15.25 43.17 -7.22
N ALA A 68 14.56 44.30 -7.36
CA ALA A 68 13.74 44.86 -6.29
C ALA A 68 12.56 43.93 -5.95
N TRP A 69 11.91 43.36 -6.96
CA TRP A 69 10.81 42.40 -6.78
C TRP A 69 11.30 41.13 -6.09
N TRP A 70 12.45 40.60 -6.50
CA TRP A 70 13.07 39.42 -5.89
C TRP A 70 13.43 39.66 -4.43
N ARG A 71 14.00 40.83 -4.10
CA ARG A 71 14.28 41.24 -2.72
C ARG A 71 13.00 41.31 -1.87
N ALA A 72 11.94 41.93 -2.39
CA ALA A 72 10.65 41.98 -1.69
C ALA A 72 10.06 40.59 -1.49
N PHE A 73 10.21 39.70 -2.49
CA PHE A 73 9.75 38.32 -2.43
C PHE A 73 10.50 37.51 -1.36
N THR A 74 11.83 37.52 -1.35
CA THR A 74 12.64 36.75 -0.37
C THR A 74 12.51 37.27 1.06
N GLN A 75 12.07 38.51 1.26
CA GLN A 75 11.74 39.07 2.58
C GLN A 75 10.33 38.70 3.07
N ALA A 76 9.36 38.62 2.16
CA ALA A 76 7.95 38.40 2.51
C ALA A 76 7.57 36.91 2.58
N VAL A 77 8.33 36.04 1.91
CA VAL A 77 7.99 34.62 1.75
C VAL A 77 9.04 33.75 2.42
N ASP A 78 8.58 32.85 3.30
CA ASP A 78 9.46 31.91 4.00
C ASP A 78 9.91 30.77 3.07
N LEU A 79 11.06 30.98 2.41
CA LEU A 79 11.70 29.98 1.56
C LEU A 79 12.29 28.81 2.36
N THR A 80 12.54 28.98 3.66
CA THR A 80 13.08 27.92 4.50
C THR A 80 12.08 26.77 4.62
N ALA A 81 10.78 27.07 4.75
CA ALA A 81 9.72 26.07 4.74
C ALA A 81 9.68 25.26 3.42
N LEU A 82 9.92 25.90 2.27
CA LEU A 82 10.02 25.22 0.98
C LEU A 82 11.24 24.30 0.91
N LEU A 83 12.41 24.81 1.30
CA LEU A 83 13.67 24.07 1.20
C LEU A 83 13.76 22.94 2.22
N ALA A 84 13.27 23.17 3.44
CA ALA A 84 13.16 22.15 4.46
C ALA A 84 11.96 21.26 4.18
N ASP A 85 10.72 21.71 4.42
CA ASP A 85 9.56 20.85 4.63
C ASP A 85 8.79 20.42 3.38
N TYR A 86 8.99 21.09 2.25
CA TYR A 86 8.29 20.72 1.03
C TYR A 86 8.67 19.31 0.55
N GLY A 87 7.65 18.56 0.14
CA GLY A 87 7.76 17.14 -0.22
C GLY A 87 7.65 16.15 0.95
N PHE A 88 7.81 16.59 2.21
CA PHE A 88 7.70 15.71 3.38
C PHE A 88 6.29 15.69 3.98
N ALA A 89 5.86 14.57 4.60
CA ALA A 89 4.58 14.55 5.29
C ALA A 89 4.69 15.20 6.69
N PRO A 90 3.74 16.08 7.06
CA PRO A 90 3.78 16.81 8.32
C PRO A 90 3.41 15.95 9.54
N ARG A 91 2.79 14.78 9.34
CA ARG A 91 2.37 13.87 10.42
C ARG A 91 2.74 12.43 10.11
N THR A 92 3.16 11.70 11.13
CA THR A 92 3.59 10.28 11.05
C THR A 92 2.43 9.28 10.99
N ALA A 93 1.35 9.61 10.28
CA ALA A 93 0.17 8.75 10.17
C ALA A 93 -0.46 8.80 8.77
N PHE A 94 -0.59 7.63 8.13
CA PHE A 94 -1.16 7.46 6.80
C PHE A 94 -2.55 8.10 6.64
N VAL A 95 -3.44 7.95 7.63
CA VAL A 95 -4.81 8.49 7.57
C VAL A 95 -4.80 10.02 7.59
N SER A 96 -3.94 10.63 8.39
CA SER A 96 -3.77 12.08 8.41
C SER A 96 -3.27 12.60 7.06
N GLU A 97 -2.32 11.90 6.45
CA GLU A 97 -1.79 12.25 5.13
C GLU A 97 -2.82 12.05 4.01
N LEU A 98 -3.61 10.98 4.03
CA LEU A 98 -4.70 10.74 3.09
C LEU A 98 -5.74 11.86 3.15
N THR A 99 -6.14 12.25 4.36
CA THR A 99 -7.13 13.32 4.60
C THR A 99 -6.59 14.66 4.10
N GLU A 100 -5.32 14.96 4.38
CA GLU A 100 -4.65 16.18 3.91
C GLU A 100 -4.57 16.24 2.38
N ARG A 101 -4.20 15.14 1.72
CA ARG A 101 -4.15 15.05 0.25
C ARG A 101 -5.54 15.20 -0.38
N LEU A 102 -6.58 14.66 0.25
CA LEU A 102 -7.96 14.82 -0.19
C LEU A 102 -8.42 16.28 -0.04
N ARG A 103 -8.14 16.90 1.12
CA ARG A 103 -8.44 18.32 1.37
C ARG A 103 -7.81 19.23 0.31
N ARG A 104 -6.53 19.01 -0.02
CA ARG A 104 -5.77 19.76 -1.05
C ARG A 104 -6.24 19.55 -2.48
N LYS A 105 -7.09 18.55 -2.75
CA LYS A 105 -7.73 18.32 -4.05
C LYS A 105 -9.11 18.97 -4.12
N ILE A 106 -9.78 19.16 -2.98
CA ILE A 106 -11.13 19.71 -2.91
C ILE A 106 -11.10 21.22 -2.72
N LEU A 107 -10.17 21.74 -1.92
CA LEU A 107 -10.07 23.17 -1.62
C LEU A 107 -9.11 23.90 -2.57
N PRO A 108 -9.47 25.08 -3.10
CA PRO A 108 -8.56 25.92 -3.88
C PRO A 108 -7.43 26.47 -2.99
N GLY A 109 -6.25 26.68 -3.58
CA GLY A 109 -5.15 27.40 -2.94
C GLY A 109 -5.32 28.92 -3.05
N THR A 110 -4.60 29.69 -2.22
CA THR A 110 -4.59 31.16 -2.27
C THR A 110 -3.20 31.68 -2.62
N PRO A 111 -3.06 32.60 -3.60
CA PRO A 111 -1.80 33.30 -3.88
C PRO A 111 -1.42 34.29 -2.76
N GLU A 112 -2.35 34.65 -1.87
CA GLU A 112 -2.07 35.45 -0.67
C GLU A 112 -1.52 34.55 0.44
N THR A 113 -0.25 34.15 0.33
CA THR A 113 0.41 33.27 1.30
C THR A 113 1.85 33.71 1.53
N THR A 114 2.32 33.60 2.77
CA THR A 114 3.74 33.76 3.13
C THR A 114 4.48 32.41 3.11
N ASP A 115 3.76 31.29 2.98
CA ASP A 115 4.34 29.96 2.87
C ASP A 115 4.76 29.67 1.43
N ALA A 116 6.07 29.61 1.21
CA ALA A 116 6.66 29.26 -0.09
C ALA A 116 6.20 27.90 -0.61
N SER A 117 5.86 26.95 0.27
CA SER A 117 5.39 25.61 -0.10
C SER A 117 4.05 25.66 -0.86
N ASP A 118 3.13 26.49 -0.38
CA ASP A 118 1.81 26.63 -1.00
C ASP A 118 1.92 27.38 -2.33
N LEU A 119 2.74 28.42 -2.38
CA LEU A 119 3.03 29.15 -3.61
C LEU A 119 3.74 28.28 -4.66
N PHE A 120 4.77 27.54 -4.27
CA PHE A 120 5.56 26.70 -5.16
C PHE A 120 4.71 25.67 -5.90
N ARG A 121 3.66 25.14 -5.25
CA ARG A 121 2.71 24.21 -5.88
C ARG A 121 1.87 24.87 -6.99
N MET A 122 1.53 26.15 -6.84
CA MET A 122 0.80 26.90 -7.86
C MET A 122 1.73 27.32 -9.00
N VAL A 123 2.94 27.75 -8.66
CA VAL A 123 3.94 28.23 -9.62
C VAL A 123 4.54 27.09 -10.43
N LEU A 124 4.78 25.91 -9.85
CA LEU A 124 5.40 24.73 -10.49
C LEU A 124 4.57 23.46 -10.22
N PRO A 125 3.42 23.28 -10.91
CA PRO A 125 2.42 22.29 -10.54
C PRO A 125 2.76 20.84 -10.90
N GLY A 126 3.73 20.56 -11.78
CA GLY A 126 3.89 19.17 -12.23
C GLY A 126 5.18 18.78 -12.93
N VAL A 127 5.21 17.51 -13.37
CA VAL A 127 6.38 16.82 -13.93
C VAL A 127 6.93 17.50 -15.19
N PHE A 128 6.08 18.16 -15.97
CA PHE A 128 6.50 18.97 -17.11
C PHE A 128 7.54 20.03 -16.69
N ASP A 129 7.36 20.63 -15.50
CA ASP A 129 8.25 21.66 -15.01
C ASP A 129 9.63 21.13 -14.64
N ALA A 130 9.67 19.99 -13.97
CA ALA A 130 10.94 19.31 -13.69
C ALA A 130 11.67 18.95 -14.99
N GLY A 131 10.93 18.61 -16.05
CA GLY A 131 11.49 18.27 -17.36
C GLY A 131 12.22 19.43 -18.04
N TRP A 132 11.64 20.62 -18.09
CA TRP A 132 12.31 21.76 -18.74
C TRP A 132 13.40 22.38 -17.87
N ILE A 133 13.26 22.37 -16.54
CA ILE A 133 14.30 22.85 -15.62
C ILE A 133 15.58 22.01 -15.76
N ALA A 134 15.43 20.69 -15.92
CA ALA A 134 16.57 19.79 -16.12
C ALA A 134 17.29 19.97 -17.47
N LEU A 135 16.69 20.70 -18.42
CA LEU A 135 17.26 20.98 -19.75
C LEU A 135 17.93 22.35 -19.84
N LEU A 136 17.90 23.16 -18.78
CA LEU A 136 18.61 24.44 -18.75
C LEU A 136 20.12 24.20 -18.78
N ASP A 137 20.83 24.91 -19.66
CA ASP A 137 22.29 24.84 -19.73
C ASP A 137 22.97 25.72 -18.67
N ASP A 138 24.27 25.50 -18.46
CA ASP A 138 25.06 26.24 -17.47
C ASP A 138 25.07 27.75 -17.72
N THR A 139 24.94 28.18 -18.98
CA THR A 139 24.92 29.61 -19.35
C THR A 139 23.62 30.27 -18.92
N GLN A 140 22.48 29.62 -19.20
CA GLN A 140 21.16 30.07 -18.77
C GLN A 140 21.06 30.10 -17.25
N LEU A 141 21.58 29.07 -16.58
CA LEU A 141 21.59 28.99 -15.13
C LEU A 141 22.46 30.08 -14.48
N ALA A 142 23.63 30.36 -15.05
CA ALA A 142 24.47 31.46 -14.60
C ALA A 142 23.80 32.83 -14.78
N ARG A 143 23.09 33.04 -15.91
CA ARG A 143 22.32 34.28 -16.16
C ARG A 143 21.17 34.45 -15.16
N ILE A 144 20.40 33.40 -14.90
CA ILE A 144 19.36 33.39 -13.87
C ILE A 144 19.98 33.73 -12.51
N GLY A 145 21.09 33.06 -12.16
CA GLY A 145 21.83 33.30 -10.92
C GLY A 145 22.29 34.76 -10.78
N ALA A 146 22.81 35.38 -11.83
CA ALA A 146 23.27 36.77 -11.82
C ALA A 146 22.12 37.80 -11.72
N LEU A 147 20.93 37.46 -12.23
CA LEU A 147 19.73 38.29 -12.09
C LEU A 147 19.13 38.21 -10.68
N LEU A 148 19.15 37.02 -10.08
CA LEU A 148 18.60 36.74 -8.75
C LEU A 148 19.62 36.85 -7.62
N ALA A 149 20.90 37.08 -7.96
CA ALA A 149 21.96 37.30 -6.99
C ALA A 149 21.57 38.48 -6.13
N ASP A 150 21.28 38.18 -4.86
CA ASP A 150 20.89 39.17 -3.88
C ASP A 150 22.06 40.15 -3.70
N ALA A 151 21.81 41.45 -3.93
CA ALA A 151 22.77 42.49 -3.64
C ALA A 151 22.74 42.89 -2.15
N ALA A 152 21.75 42.42 -1.39
CA ALA A 152 21.73 42.56 0.05
C ALA A 152 22.68 41.54 0.68
N LEU A 153 23.77 42.04 1.25
CA LEU A 153 24.62 41.30 2.18
C LEU A 153 24.00 41.43 3.56
N ASP A 154 23.97 40.34 4.33
CA ASP A 154 23.68 40.43 5.77
C ASP A 154 24.95 40.96 6.50
N ASP A 155 24.86 41.19 7.82
CA ASP A 155 25.91 41.86 8.61
C ASP A 155 27.29 41.18 8.54
N ASP A 156 27.32 39.89 8.18
CA ASP A 156 28.52 39.08 8.00
C ASP A 156 29.11 39.12 6.57
N GLY A 157 28.54 39.92 5.67
CA GLY A 157 28.99 40.05 4.29
C GLY A 157 28.60 38.88 3.39
N ALA A 158 27.79 37.92 3.87
CA ALA A 158 27.30 36.81 3.06
C ALA A 158 25.97 37.15 2.36
N PRO A 159 25.72 36.61 1.15
CA PRO A 159 24.40 36.72 0.52
C PRO A 159 23.31 36.02 1.35
N ARG A 160 22.17 36.68 1.54
CA ARG A 160 21.05 36.17 2.35
C ARG A 160 20.59 34.75 2.01
N TRP A 161 20.62 34.36 0.74
CA TRP A 161 20.23 33.01 0.33
C TRP A 161 21.07 31.92 1.00
N ARG A 162 22.34 32.19 1.37
CA ARG A 162 23.18 31.23 2.11
C ARG A 162 22.63 30.99 3.51
N HIS A 163 22.17 32.03 4.19
CA HIS A 163 21.50 31.92 5.49
C HIS A 163 20.21 31.10 5.37
N THR A 164 19.36 31.40 4.38
CA THR A 164 18.12 30.62 4.13
C THR A 164 18.40 29.14 3.89
N VAL A 165 19.42 28.80 3.09
CA VAL A 165 19.79 27.40 2.83
C VAL A 165 20.39 26.75 4.09
N MET A 166 21.22 27.45 4.85
CA MET A 166 21.76 26.94 6.11
C MET A 166 20.67 26.72 7.17
N ASP A 167 19.69 27.62 7.26
CA ASP A 167 18.53 27.44 8.13
C ASP A 167 17.74 26.21 7.70
N ALA A 168 17.54 25.98 6.40
CA ALA A 168 16.88 24.77 5.89
C ALA A 168 17.66 23.48 6.23
N VAL A 169 19.00 23.52 6.19
CA VAL A 169 19.86 22.43 6.67
C VAL A 169 19.67 22.21 8.18
N THR A 170 19.55 23.29 8.96
CA THR A 170 19.31 23.26 10.41
C THR A 170 17.96 22.62 10.73
N TYR A 171 16.88 23.05 10.06
CA TYR A 171 15.56 22.43 10.21
C TYR A 171 15.57 20.96 9.84
N CYS A 172 16.19 20.57 8.72
CA CYS A 172 16.26 19.16 8.33
C CYS A 172 17.07 18.33 9.33
N SER A 173 18.21 18.83 9.79
CA SER A 173 19.08 18.15 10.76
C SER A 173 18.39 17.96 12.09
N SER A 174 17.69 18.98 12.59
CA SER A 174 16.89 18.87 13.82
C SER A 174 15.82 17.78 13.73
N GLN A 175 15.16 17.62 12.58
CA GLN A 175 14.19 16.56 12.33
C GLN A 175 14.84 15.17 12.25
N VAL A 176 16.03 15.07 11.67
CA VAL A 176 16.82 13.82 11.66
C VAL A 176 17.17 13.40 13.09
N VAL A 177 17.61 14.33 13.93
CA VAL A 177 17.92 14.08 15.35
C VAL A 177 16.67 13.69 16.13
N ALA A 178 15.56 14.43 15.97
CA ALA A 178 14.29 14.12 16.62
C ALA A 178 13.77 12.72 16.24
N ALA A 179 13.90 12.33 14.96
CA ALA A 179 13.57 10.99 14.51
C ALA A 179 14.48 9.94 15.18
N GLY A 180 15.80 10.15 15.18
CA GLY A 180 16.77 9.25 15.81
C GLY A 180 16.54 9.02 17.30
N PHE A 181 16.09 10.04 18.04
CA PHE A 181 15.80 9.94 19.47
C PHE A 181 14.42 9.37 19.81
N SER A 182 13.52 9.23 18.81
CA SER A 182 12.20 8.66 19.03
C SER A 182 12.30 7.25 19.63
N PRO A 183 11.47 6.88 20.63
CA PRO A 183 11.52 5.56 21.25
C PRO A 183 11.34 4.40 20.25
N GLU A 184 10.57 4.65 19.19
CA GLU A 184 10.28 3.70 18.12
C GLU A 184 11.56 3.26 17.38
N LEU A 185 12.44 4.21 17.06
CA LEU A 185 13.75 3.97 16.44
C LEU A 185 14.80 3.58 17.48
N ARG A 186 14.96 4.39 18.53
CA ARG A 186 16.02 4.28 19.53
C ARG A 186 16.09 2.92 20.23
N LEU A 187 14.95 2.26 20.49
CA LEU A 187 14.90 0.94 21.14
C LEU A 187 15.25 -0.22 20.20
N ARG A 188 15.31 0.01 18.89
CA ARG A 188 15.49 -1.01 17.85
C ARG A 188 16.80 -0.90 17.07
N MET A 189 17.56 0.18 17.28
CA MET A 189 18.89 0.38 16.70
C MET A 189 19.93 -0.45 17.47
N SER A 190 20.82 -1.15 16.75
CA SER A 190 21.84 -1.99 17.36
C SER A 190 22.93 -1.17 18.07
N ALA A 191 23.41 -1.69 19.22
CA ALA A 191 24.48 -1.13 20.04
C ALA A 191 24.31 0.32 20.59
N ALA A 192 25.07 0.63 21.64
CA ALA A 192 25.12 1.96 22.24
C ALA A 192 25.99 2.95 21.43
N SER A 193 26.92 2.43 20.63
CA SER A 193 27.84 3.22 19.79
C SER A 193 27.10 3.91 18.63
N GLU A 194 26.17 3.21 17.98
CA GLU A 194 25.45 3.75 16.82
C GLU A 194 24.52 4.93 17.19
N ARG A 195 23.98 4.93 18.42
CA ARG A 195 23.16 6.03 18.95
C ARG A 195 23.92 7.34 19.14
N ARG A 196 25.25 7.28 19.31
CA ARG A 196 26.09 8.48 19.52
C ARG A 196 26.18 9.37 18.27
N ALA A 197 25.92 8.84 17.07
CA ALA A 197 25.94 9.64 15.84
C ALA A 197 24.89 10.77 15.87
N PHE A 198 23.67 10.51 16.36
CA PHE A 198 22.62 11.52 16.44
C PHE A 198 22.91 12.59 17.50
N HIS A 199 23.66 12.26 18.55
CA HIS A 199 24.04 13.22 19.60
C HIS A 199 25.03 14.28 19.10
N ALA A 200 25.98 13.90 18.23
CA ALA A 200 27.00 14.81 17.72
C ALA A 200 26.56 15.62 16.50
N LEU A 201 25.47 15.23 15.82
CA LEU A 201 25.06 15.83 14.54
C LEU A 201 24.85 17.34 14.59
N MET A 202 24.21 17.85 15.67
CA MET A 202 23.98 19.29 15.79
C MET A 202 25.26 20.06 16.09
N SER A 203 26.17 19.49 16.89
CA SER A 203 27.48 20.12 17.16
C SER A 203 28.32 20.22 15.89
N ASP A 204 28.33 19.17 15.05
CA ASP A 204 29.06 19.18 13.78
C ASP A 204 28.42 20.18 12.78
N LEU A 205 27.11 20.43 12.87
CA LEU A 205 26.42 21.46 12.08
C LEU A 205 26.75 22.87 12.55
N ASP A 206 26.79 23.11 13.87
CA ASP A 206 27.13 24.42 14.43
C ASP A 206 28.55 24.84 14.01
N GLU A 207 29.50 23.91 14.04
CA GLU A 207 30.87 24.11 13.53
C GLU A 207 30.87 24.44 12.03
N LEU A 208 30.13 23.69 11.21
CA LEU A 208 30.00 23.99 9.78
C LEU A 208 29.40 25.37 9.52
N ARG A 209 28.39 25.77 10.30
CA ARG A 209 27.77 27.10 10.21
C ARG A 209 28.78 28.19 10.57
N GLU A 210 29.54 28.00 11.64
CA GLU A 210 30.58 28.95 12.06
C GLU A 210 31.62 29.14 10.95
N GLN A 211 32.19 28.06 10.41
CA GLN A 211 33.20 28.17 9.35
C GLN A 211 32.62 28.74 8.04
N MET A 212 31.33 28.50 7.73
CA MET A 212 30.67 29.01 6.52
C MET A 212 30.58 30.55 6.49
N PHE A 213 30.34 31.15 7.65
CA PHE A 213 30.11 32.60 7.79
C PHE A 213 31.28 33.34 8.47
N ARG A 214 32.39 32.64 8.70
CA ARG A 214 33.62 33.21 9.27
C ARG A 214 34.22 34.27 8.34
N THR A 215 34.62 35.40 8.91
CA THR A 215 35.39 36.45 8.24
C THR A 215 36.70 36.72 9.00
N PRO A 216 37.89 36.58 8.39
CA PRO A 216 38.13 36.14 7.01
C PRO A 216 37.82 34.65 6.79
N ARG A 217 37.50 34.31 5.53
CA ARG A 217 37.14 32.95 5.12
C ARG A 217 38.36 32.02 5.14
N ASP A 218 38.19 30.84 5.73
CA ASP A 218 39.16 29.75 5.77
C ASP A 218 38.58 28.53 5.02
N ASP A 219 39.01 28.34 3.77
CA ASP A 219 38.48 27.27 2.91
C ASP A 219 38.86 25.86 3.39
N ASP A 220 40.03 25.71 4.02
CA ASP A 220 40.49 24.42 4.54
C ASP A 220 39.68 24.01 5.78
N ALA A 221 39.46 24.95 6.70
CA ALA A 221 38.60 24.72 7.87
C ALA A 221 37.14 24.45 7.48
N LEU A 222 36.61 25.20 6.51
CA LEU A 222 35.26 24.99 5.98
C LEU A 222 35.12 23.59 5.35
N GLN A 223 36.10 23.17 4.55
CA GLN A 223 36.09 21.86 3.92
C GLN A 223 36.18 20.73 4.96
N ALA A 224 37.00 20.91 6.00
CA ALA A 224 37.10 19.95 7.11
C ALA A 224 35.78 19.82 7.89
N ALA A 225 35.14 20.95 8.24
CA ALA A 225 33.85 20.96 8.92
C ALA A 225 32.74 20.32 8.07
N PHE A 226 32.74 20.56 6.75
CA PHE A 226 31.81 19.93 5.83
C PHE A 226 31.97 18.41 5.79
N VAL A 227 33.20 17.91 5.66
CA VAL A 227 33.48 16.46 5.65
C VAL A 227 33.03 15.83 6.97
N ALA A 228 33.34 16.46 8.10
CA ALA A 228 32.91 15.98 9.42
C ALA A 228 31.38 15.87 9.52
N PHE A 229 30.64 16.93 9.15
CA PHE A 229 29.18 16.93 9.17
C PHE A 229 28.57 15.88 8.22
N ARG A 230 29.11 15.76 6.99
CA ARG A 230 28.67 14.76 6.00
C ARG A 230 28.87 13.34 6.52
N ASP A 231 30.04 13.04 7.08
CA ASP A 231 30.37 11.71 7.59
C ASP A 231 29.49 11.37 8.82
N ARG A 232 29.17 12.37 9.65
CA ARG A 232 28.21 12.22 10.76
C ARG A 232 26.79 11.93 10.27
N LEU A 233 26.34 12.63 9.23
CA LEU A 233 25.04 12.40 8.61
C LEU A 233 24.93 10.98 8.03
N ASP A 234 26.03 10.45 7.49
CA ASP A 234 26.11 9.09 6.95
C ASP A 234 26.10 8.03 8.05
N ALA A 235 26.78 8.28 9.16
CA ALA A 235 26.68 7.45 10.35
C ALA A 235 25.24 7.41 10.90
N CYS A 236 24.53 8.54 10.93
CA CYS A 236 23.12 8.60 11.33
C CYS A 236 22.24 7.74 10.40
N ARG A 237 22.45 7.84 9.09
CA ARG A 237 21.72 7.04 8.08
C ARG A 237 22.00 5.54 8.21
N ALA A 238 23.26 5.16 8.42
CA ALA A 238 23.66 3.76 8.62
C ALA A 238 23.01 3.18 9.89
N SER A 239 23.07 3.94 10.98
CA SER A 239 22.45 3.58 12.26
C SER A 239 20.92 3.44 12.16
N ALA A 240 20.24 4.33 11.43
CA ALA A 240 18.81 4.15 11.17
C ALA A 240 18.51 2.89 10.34
N SER A 241 19.43 2.52 9.44
CA SER A 241 19.23 1.36 8.55
C SER A 241 19.38 0.02 9.29
N SER A 242 20.09 -0.05 10.42
CA SER A 242 20.20 -1.28 11.24
C SER A 242 18.85 -1.72 11.82
N VAL A 243 17.87 -0.81 11.91
CA VAL A 243 16.50 -1.10 12.36
C VAL A 243 15.77 -2.07 11.43
N TYR A 244 16.09 -2.12 10.14
CA TYR A 244 15.45 -3.05 9.22
C TYR A 244 15.73 -4.51 9.59
N THR A 245 16.97 -4.82 10.01
CA THR A 245 17.34 -6.14 10.52
C THR A 245 16.54 -6.51 11.77
N HIS A 246 16.27 -5.55 12.66
CA HIS A 246 15.43 -5.79 13.85
C HIS A 246 13.94 -5.94 13.54
N LEU A 247 13.44 -5.22 12.52
CA LEU A 247 12.05 -5.28 12.05
C LEU A 247 11.68 -6.65 11.47
N GLU A 248 12.63 -7.33 10.83
CA GLU A 248 12.42 -8.66 10.26
C GLU A 248 12.04 -9.68 11.34
N ASP A 249 12.63 -9.57 12.54
CA ASP A 249 12.44 -10.51 13.64
C ASP A 249 11.30 -10.14 14.62
N ASN A 250 10.92 -8.85 14.69
CA ASN A 250 10.02 -8.33 15.75
C ASN A 250 8.70 -7.72 15.23
N GLY A 251 8.40 -7.88 13.93
CA GLY A 251 7.18 -7.35 13.29
C GLY A 251 7.35 -5.91 12.78
N ILE A 252 6.55 -5.54 11.78
CA ILE A 252 6.70 -4.26 11.06
C ILE A 252 5.71 -3.22 11.60
N SER A 253 6.23 -2.06 12.00
CA SER A 253 5.42 -0.86 12.27
C SER A 253 5.37 0.03 11.04
N VAL A 254 4.17 0.30 10.52
CA VAL A 254 3.94 1.24 9.39
C VAL A 254 4.54 2.61 9.71
N GLY A 255 4.32 3.09 10.94
CA GLY A 255 4.82 4.39 11.40
C GLY A 255 6.34 4.41 11.45
N LEU A 256 6.97 3.33 11.91
CA LEU A 256 8.44 3.22 11.97
C LEU A 256 9.06 3.20 10.57
N VAL A 257 8.48 2.42 9.66
CA VAL A 257 8.92 2.38 8.25
C VAL A 257 8.77 3.75 7.59
N PHE A 258 7.65 4.44 7.84
CA PHE A 258 7.41 5.78 7.35
C PHE A 258 8.46 6.77 7.88
N ARG A 259 8.78 6.74 9.19
CA ARG A 259 9.83 7.57 9.79
C ARG A 259 11.22 7.27 9.24
N LEU A 260 11.58 6.00 9.04
CA LEU A 260 12.86 5.61 8.43
C LEU A 260 13.00 6.18 7.02
N ARG A 261 11.93 6.11 6.22
CA ARG A 261 11.89 6.71 4.90
C ARG A 261 12.06 8.22 4.96
N GLN A 262 11.30 8.89 5.83
CA GLN A 262 11.38 10.34 6.03
C GLN A 262 12.80 10.76 6.44
N LEU A 263 13.44 10.03 7.36
CA LEU A 263 14.83 10.27 7.77
C LEU A 263 15.78 10.16 6.57
N ARG A 264 15.65 9.13 5.72
CA ARG A 264 16.50 8.96 4.53
C ARG A 264 16.29 10.08 3.52
N GLU A 265 15.05 10.46 3.25
CA GLU A 265 14.71 11.56 2.33
C GLU A 265 15.22 12.91 2.87
N ARG A 266 15.17 13.12 4.20
CA ARG A 266 15.74 14.31 4.86
C ARG A 266 17.26 14.37 4.74
N VAL A 267 17.95 13.24 4.93
CA VAL A 267 19.40 13.15 4.71
C VAL A 267 19.76 13.50 3.27
N LEU A 268 18.99 13.03 2.28
CA LEU A 268 19.20 13.40 0.88
C LEU A 268 18.96 14.89 0.62
N ARG A 269 17.90 15.47 1.21
CA ARG A 269 17.63 16.90 1.13
C ARG A 269 18.78 17.73 1.71
N ILE A 270 19.33 17.33 2.87
CA ILE A 270 20.48 18.00 3.48
C ILE A 270 21.66 18.00 2.50
N ARG A 271 21.98 16.85 1.88
CA ARG A 271 23.07 16.78 0.89
C ARG A 271 22.84 17.72 -0.30
N GLU A 272 21.63 17.77 -0.85
CA GLU A 272 21.30 18.67 -1.95
C GLU A 272 21.44 20.15 -1.57
N LEU A 273 21.06 20.52 -0.34
CA LEU A 273 21.23 21.87 0.19
C LEU A 273 22.71 22.21 0.40
N LEU A 274 23.50 21.28 0.94
CA LEU A 274 24.96 21.47 1.10
C LEU A 274 25.67 21.60 -0.26
N ASP A 275 25.26 20.83 -1.27
CA ASP A 275 25.78 20.95 -2.64
C ASP A 275 25.52 22.36 -3.23
N CYS A 276 24.44 23.04 -2.80
CA CYS A 276 24.16 24.42 -3.19
C CYS A 276 25.04 25.44 -2.45
N LEU A 277 25.46 25.14 -1.22
CA LEU A 277 26.29 26.05 -0.40
C LEU A 277 27.77 25.99 -0.77
N ILE A 278 28.28 24.79 -1.06
CA ILE A 278 29.73 24.53 -1.18
C ILE A 278 30.21 24.57 -2.63
N SER A 279 29.33 24.29 -3.60
CA SER A 279 29.73 24.30 -5.01
C SER A 279 30.24 25.68 -5.43
N PRO A 280 31.40 25.77 -6.13
CA PRO A 280 31.88 27.02 -6.69
C PRO A 280 30.90 27.59 -7.74
N THR A 281 30.12 26.71 -8.37
CA THR A 281 29.03 27.05 -9.29
C THR A 281 27.70 26.51 -8.73
N PRO A 282 26.96 27.29 -7.93
CA PRO A 282 25.77 26.79 -7.25
C PRO A 282 24.56 26.61 -8.17
N ALA A 283 24.50 27.31 -9.31
CA ALA A 283 23.30 27.36 -10.16
C ALA A 283 22.81 25.99 -10.67
N PRO A 284 23.68 25.06 -11.14
CA PRO A 284 23.27 23.70 -11.49
C PRO A 284 22.74 22.87 -10.30
N SER A 285 23.35 23.02 -9.12
CA SER A 285 22.88 22.37 -7.89
C SER A 285 21.50 22.87 -7.48
N VAL A 286 21.28 24.19 -7.56
CA VAL A 286 19.99 24.83 -7.27
C VAL A 286 18.91 24.36 -8.25
N ALA A 287 19.19 24.34 -9.56
CA ALA A 287 18.24 23.85 -10.57
C ALA A 287 17.85 22.38 -10.33
N ARG A 288 18.83 21.54 -9.98
CA ARG A 288 18.60 20.13 -9.62
C ARG A 288 17.72 20.00 -8.38
N LEU A 289 17.99 20.79 -7.34
CA LEU A 289 17.17 20.83 -6.12
C LEU A 289 15.74 21.25 -6.43
N VAL A 290 15.53 22.34 -7.19
CA VAL A 290 14.20 22.81 -7.61
C VAL A 290 13.47 21.72 -8.40
N GLY A 291 14.14 21.07 -9.37
CA GLY A 291 13.57 19.95 -10.12
C GLY A 291 13.13 18.79 -9.21
N ARG A 292 13.93 18.44 -8.19
CA ARG A 292 13.57 17.41 -7.21
C ARG A 292 12.41 17.85 -6.31
N LEU A 293 12.34 19.11 -5.91
CA LEU A 293 11.19 19.67 -5.17
C LEU A 293 9.90 19.57 -5.98
N VAL A 294 9.93 19.89 -7.28
CA VAL A 294 8.76 19.75 -8.17
C VAL A 294 8.27 18.29 -8.22
N LEU A 295 9.18 17.34 -8.41
CA LEU A 295 8.84 15.91 -8.42
C LEU A 295 8.25 15.46 -7.08
N ALA A 296 8.87 15.86 -5.96
CA ALA A 296 8.40 15.55 -4.62
C ALA A 296 6.99 16.12 -4.33
N GLY A 297 6.70 17.34 -4.81
CA GLY A 297 5.38 17.96 -4.74
C GLY A 297 4.32 17.18 -5.53
N GLY A 298 4.68 16.69 -6.73
CA GLY A 298 3.82 15.84 -7.55
C GLY A 298 3.46 14.51 -6.86
N GLU A 299 4.44 13.84 -6.26
CA GLU A 299 4.22 12.61 -5.48
C GLU A 299 3.33 12.87 -4.26
N ARG A 300 3.51 13.99 -3.56
CA ARG A 300 2.71 14.39 -2.40
C ARG A 300 1.25 14.64 -2.75
N ASN A 301 0.94 15.10 -3.95
CA ASN A 301 -0.45 15.32 -4.39
C ASN A 301 -1.16 14.03 -4.85
N SER A 302 -0.44 12.90 -4.94
CA SER A 302 -0.96 11.65 -5.50
C SER A 302 -1.42 10.66 -4.42
N ILE A 303 -2.73 10.48 -4.25
CA ILE A 303 -3.29 9.44 -3.35
C ILE A 303 -2.80 8.04 -3.77
N ARG A 304 -2.68 7.81 -5.08
CA ARG A 304 -2.15 6.56 -5.63
C ARG A 304 -0.71 6.30 -5.21
N ALA A 305 0.15 7.32 -5.21
CA ALA A 305 1.54 7.20 -4.78
C ALA A 305 1.62 6.87 -3.29
N LEU A 306 0.79 7.51 -2.45
CA LEU A 306 0.71 7.23 -1.01
C LEU A 306 0.34 5.78 -0.71
N ILE A 307 -0.70 5.27 -1.38
CA ILE A 307 -1.12 3.87 -1.21
C ILE A 307 -0.01 2.93 -1.69
N ALA A 308 0.55 3.19 -2.88
CA ALA A 308 1.61 2.35 -3.44
C ALA A 308 2.85 2.28 -2.53
N SER A 309 3.25 3.39 -1.92
CA SER A 309 4.46 3.44 -1.11
C SER A 309 4.31 2.84 0.30
N ASN A 310 3.13 2.94 0.91
CA ASN A 310 2.90 2.43 2.27
C ASN A 310 2.38 0.98 2.28
N SER A 311 1.77 0.52 1.19
CA SER A 311 1.34 -0.87 1.06
C SER A 311 2.51 -1.83 0.82
N SER A 312 3.62 -1.42 0.19
CA SER A 312 4.66 -2.36 -0.28
C SER A 312 5.38 -3.13 0.83
N MET A 313 5.82 -2.47 1.91
CA MET A 313 6.55 -3.14 3.01
C MET A 313 5.65 -3.93 3.95
N LEU A 314 4.42 -3.47 4.21
CA LEU A 314 3.44 -4.24 4.97
C LEU A 314 2.95 -5.43 4.17
N ALA A 315 2.69 -5.24 2.88
CA ALA A 315 2.34 -6.32 1.98
C ALA A 315 3.48 -7.33 1.88
N ALA A 316 4.74 -6.87 1.80
CA ALA A 316 5.90 -7.76 1.77
C ALA A 316 5.95 -8.68 2.99
N LYS A 317 5.76 -8.14 4.20
CA LYS A 317 5.83 -8.98 5.40
C LYS A 317 4.60 -9.86 5.63
N VAL A 318 3.40 -9.35 5.30
CA VAL A 318 2.19 -10.18 5.25
C VAL A 318 2.38 -11.34 4.27
N THR A 319 3.05 -11.08 3.15
CA THR A 319 3.38 -12.08 2.13
C THR A 319 4.44 -13.09 2.64
N GLU A 320 5.58 -12.64 3.15
CA GLU A 320 6.67 -13.51 3.59
C GLU A 320 6.26 -14.51 4.69
N ARG A 321 5.46 -14.09 5.66
CA ARG A 321 5.04 -14.98 6.75
C ARG A 321 3.86 -15.88 6.38
N SER A 322 2.99 -15.42 5.48
CA SER A 322 1.95 -16.26 4.89
C SER A 322 2.55 -17.38 4.02
N ALA A 323 3.71 -17.11 3.40
CA ALA A 323 4.45 -18.09 2.61
C ALA A 323 4.93 -19.29 3.43
N GLU A 324 5.50 -19.07 4.63
CA GLU A 324 5.98 -20.13 5.53
C GLU A 324 4.86 -21.11 5.92
N THR A 325 3.64 -20.62 6.10
CA THR A 325 2.49 -21.45 6.48
C THR A 325 1.83 -22.13 5.27
N GLY A 326 1.95 -21.53 4.08
CA GLY A 326 1.29 -21.97 2.84
C GLY A 326 1.83 -23.29 2.27
N GLU A 327 3.11 -23.59 2.45
CA GLU A 327 3.80 -24.79 1.93
C GLU A 327 3.13 -26.10 2.38
N HIS A 328 2.61 -26.15 3.61
CA HIS A 328 1.95 -27.34 4.15
C HIS A 328 0.60 -27.66 3.49
N TYR A 329 0.03 -26.73 2.71
CA TYR A 329 -1.20 -26.95 1.96
C TYR A 329 -0.94 -27.54 0.55
N ILE A 330 0.32 -27.56 0.09
CA ILE A 330 0.68 -28.06 -1.23
C ILE A 330 0.95 -29.56 -1.15
N THR A 331 0.04 -30.34 -1.74
CA THR A 331 0.16 -31.79 -1.91
C THR A 331 1.14 -32.10 -3.04
N ARG A 332 2.07 -33.03 -2.81
CA ARG A 332 3.13 -33.42 -3.77
C ARG A 332 3.03 -34.87 -4.23
N ASP A 333 2.40 -35.72 -3.43
CA ASP A 333 2.22 -37.15 -3.69
C ASP A 333 0.74 -37.59 -3.57
N ARG A 334 0.47 -38.88 -3.82
CA ARG A 334 -0.88 -39.46 -3.74
C ARG A 334 -1.42 -39.53 -2.31
N ALA A 335 -0.58 -39.80 -1.32
CA ALA A 335 -0.99 -39.92 0.08
C ALA A 335 -1.38 -38.55 0.66
N SER A 336 -0.59 -37.50 0.39
CA SER A 336 -0.94 -36.12 0.76
C SER A 336 -2.20 -35.63 0.05
N TYR A 337 -2.41 -36.01 -1.21
CA TYR A 337 -3.66 -35.74 -1.93
C TYR A 337 -4.88 -36.37 -1.25
N LEU A 338 -4.83 -37.66 -0.93
CA LEU A 338 -5.94 -38.35 -0.26
C LEU A 338 -6.20 -37.80 1.15
N GLN A 339 -5.14 -37.44 1.88
CA GLN A 339 -5.27 -36.79 3.18
C GLN A 339 -5.97 -35.43 3.08
N MET A 340 -5.64 -34.63 2.05
CA MET A 340 -6.31 -33.37 1.77
C MET A 340 -7.80 -33.58 1.48
N VAL A 341 -8.15 -34.54 0.62
CA VAL A 341 -9.55 -34.88 0.31
C VAL A 341 -10.31 -35.29 1.57
N ARG A 342 -9.73 -36.13 2.44
CA ARG A 342 -10.36 -36.55 3.71
C ARG A 342 -10.61 -35.38 4.67
N LYS A 343 -9.61 -34.51 4.86
CA LYS A 343 -9.76 -33.30 5.69
C LYS A 343 -10.81 -32.35 5.11
N ALA A 344 -10.84 -32.21 3.78
CA ALA A 344 -11.82 -31.38 3.09
C ALA A 344 -13.23 -31.97 3.14
N ALA A 345 -13.36 -33.30 3.05
CA ALA A 345 -14.62 -34.00 3.24
C ALA A 345 -15.22 -33.64 4.60
N GLY A 346 -14.46 -33.78 5.70
CA GLY A 346 -14.94 -33.38 7.03
C GLY A 346 -15.37 -31.89 7.09
N GLY A 347 -14.65 -30.98 6.43
CA GLY A 347 -15.09 -29.59 6.29
C GLY A 347 -16.41 -29.44 5.53
N GLY A 348 -16.65 -30.27 4.52
CA GLY A 348 -17.92 -30.36 3.78
C GLY A 348 -19.08 -30.83 4.67
N ALA A 349 -18.89 -31.88 5.48
CA ALA A 349 -19.90 -32.33 6.44
C ALA A 349 -20.28 -31.24 7.45
N LEU A 350 -19.29 -30.56 8.04
CA LEU A 350 -19.59 -29.46 8.96
C LEU A 350 -20.31 -28.30 8.25
N THR A 351 -19.97 -28.04 6.99
CA THR A 351 -20.63 -27.00 6.19
C THR A 351 -22.09 -27.34 5.89
N ALA A 352 -22.48 -28.62 5.83
CA ALA A 352 -23.89 -29.00 5.69
C ALA A 352 -24.71 -28.55 6.91
N LEU A 353 -24.16 -28.67 8.12
CA LEU A 353 -24.78 -28.11 9.33
C LEU A 353 -24.88 -26.58 9.27
N THR A 354 -23.85 -25.91 8.73
CA THR A 354 -23.86 -24.46 8.50
C THR A 354 -24.98 -24.04 7.55
N VAL A 355 -25.22 -24.80 6.48
CA VAL A 355 -26.33 -24.54 5.55
C VAL A 355 -27.68 -24.75 6.22
N LEU A 356 -27.83 -25.80 7.02
CA LEU A 356 -29.05 -26.03 7.79
C LEU A 356 -29.34 -24.87 8.76
N LEU A 357 -28.32 -24.45 9.54
CA LEU A 357 -28.43 -23.31 10.46
C LEU A 357 -28.74 -22.00 9.73
N LYS A 358 -28.17 -21.79 8.53
CA LYS A 358 -28.50 -20.64 7.69
C LYS A 358 -30.00 -20.58 7.41
N PHE A 359 -30.60 -21.66 6.92
CA PHE A 359 -32.05 -21.69 6.69
C PHE A 359 -32.85 -21.48 7.98
N GLY A 360 -32.37 -22.00 9.11
CA GLY A 360 -32.95 -21.71 10.43
C GLY A 360 -32.95 -20.22 10.78
N ILE A 361 -31.84 -19.50 10.52
CA ILE A 361 -31.77 -18.04 10.74
C ILE A 361 -32.72 -17.29 9.81
N TYR A 362 -32.81 -17.67 8.53
CA TYR A 362 -33.78 -17.07 7.61
C TYR A 362 -35.23 -17.30 8.04
N ALA A 363 -35.54 -18.46 8.61
CA ALA A 363 -36.87 -18.78 9.11
C ALA A 363 -37.30 -17.93 10.31
N LEU A 364 -36.36 -17.30 11.04
CA LEU A 364 -36.67 -16.36 12.13
C LEU A 364 -37.19 -15.01 11.63
N ALA A 365 -37.14 -14.74 10.30
CA ALA A 365 -37.63 -13.52 9.67
C ALA A 365 -37.10 -12.21 10.31
N LEU A 366 -35.84 -12.23 10.74
CA LEU A 366 -35.18 -11.06 11.31
C LEU A 366 -35.02 -9.95 10.27
N SER A 367 -34.89 -8.70 10.72
CA SER A 367 -34.56 -7.60 9.81
C SER A 367 -33.22 -7.84 9.11
N ALA A 368 -33.02 -7.24 7.93
CA ALA A 368 -31.87 -7.50 7.07
C ALA A 368 -30.52 -7.39 7.80
N PHE A 369 -30.36 -6.36 8.64
CA PHE A 369 -29.14 -6.19 9.44
C PHE A 369 -28.93 -7.33 10.44
N TRP A 370 -29.95 -7.69 11.23
CA TRP A 370 -29.84 -8.74 12.24
C TRP A 370 -29.68 -10.13 11.61
N SER A 371 -30.37 -10.41 10.51
CA SER A 371 -30.18 -11.64 9.74
C SER A 371 -28.74 -11.74 9.21
N GLY A 372 -28.19 -10.63 8.69
CA GLY A 372 -26.82 -10.56 8.22
C GLY A 372 -25.79 -10.74 9.34
N LEU A 373 -26.00 -10.12 10.50
CA LEU A 373 -25.13 -10.24 11.66
C LEU A 373 -25.10 -11.67 12.21
N TRP A 374 -26.27 -12.28 12.44
CA TRP A 374 -26.36 -13.66 12.95
C TRP A 374 -25.82 -14.68 11.94
N SER A 375 -26.09 -14.50 10.65
CA SER A 375 -25.49 -15.32 9.61
C SER A 375 -23.97 -15.17 9.62
N GLY A 376 -23.46 -13.95 9.78
CA GLY A 376 -22.03 -13.68 9.83
C GLY A 376 -21.32 -14.31 11.04
N LEU A 377 -21.92 -14.21 12.23
CA LEU A 377 -21.43 -14.87 13.45
C LEU A 377 -21.47 -16.39 13.31
N MET A 378 -22.53 -16.95 12.73
CA MET A 378 -22.68 -18.39 12.50
C MET A 378 -21.63 -18.90 11.50
N TYR A 379 -21.41 -18.19 10.38
CA TYR A 379 -20.33 -18.53 9.45
C TYR A 379 -18.96 -18.45 10.10
N ALA A 380 -18.68 -17.39 10.89
CA ALA A 380 -17.43 -17.25 11.62
C ALA A 380 -17.20 -18.41 12.58
N ALA A 381 -18.21 -18.78 13.38
CA ALA A 381 -18.14 -19.91 14.30
C ALA A 381 -17.90 -21.23 13.57
N SER A 382 -18.61 -21.46 12.45
CA SER A 382 -18.41 -22.65 11.61
C SER A 382 -16.99 -22.74 11.06
N PHE A 383 -16.47 -21.67 10.46
CA PHE A 383 -15.12 -21.67 9.89
C PHE A 383 -14.03 -21.84 10.95
N VAL A 384 -14.23 -21.25 12.14
CA VAL A 384 -13.35 -21.46 13.30
C VAL A 384 -13.42 -22.93 13.77
N ALA A 385 -14.60 -23.53 13.83
CA ALA A 385 -14.75 -24.94 14.19
C ALA A 385 -14.05 -25.87 13.18
N ILE A 386 -14.19 -25.64 11.87
CA ILE A 386 -13.45 -26.38 10.82
C ILE A 386 -11.93 -26.31 11.09
N GLN A 387 -11.42 -25.12 11.41
CA GLN A 387 -9.99 -24.93 11.71
C GLN A 387 -9.55 -25.67 12.98
N LEU A 388 -10.31 -25.56 14.06
CA LEU A 388 -10.01 -26.20 15.35
C LEU A 388 -10.04 -27.73 15.27
N LEU A 389 -10.90 -28.29 14.42
CA LEU A 389 -10.98 -29.72 14.13
C LEU A 389 -9.93 -30.20 13.12
N HIS A 390 -9.03 -29.32 12.67
CA HIS A 390 -7.99 -29.61 11.67
C HIS A 390 -8.55 -30.12 10.32
N LEU A 391 -9.76 -29.69 10.00
CA LEU A 391 -10.44 -29.93 8.73
C LEU A 391 -10.08 -28.82 7.73
N THR A 392 -10.34 -29.08 6.45
CA THR A 392 -9.98 -28.15 5.37
C THR A 392 -11.23 -27.52 4.76
N LEU A 393 -11.19 -26.20 4.58
CA LEU A 393 -12.10 -25.46 3.71
C LEU A 393 -11.29 -24.92 2.52
N ALA A 394 -11.61 -25.37 1.31
CA ALA A 394 -10.78 -25.15 0.12
C ALA A 394 -10.44 -23.68 -0.15
N THR A 395 -11.43 -22.82 -0.02
CA THR A 395 -11.38 -21.40 -0.40
C THR A 395 -10.44 -20.53 0.44
N LYS A 396 -9.93 -21.02 1.57
CA LYS A 396 -8.98 -20.29 2.42
C LYS A 396 -7.54 -20.38 1.94
N GLN A 397 -7.19 -21.49 1.29
CA GLN A 397 -5.80 -21.81 0.94
C GLN A 397 -5.15 -20.84 -0.07
N PRO A 398 -5.85 -20.36 -1.12
CA PRO A 398 -5.23 -19.54 -2.17
C PRO A 398 -4.50 -18.31 -1.66
N ALA A 399 -5.02 -17.70 -0.60
CA ALA A 399 -4.44 -16.52 0.00
C ALA A 399 -3.13 -16.78 0.77
N MET A 400 -2.90 -18.01 1.24
CA MET A 400 -1.67 -18.40 1.94
C MET A 400 -0.62 -18.96 0.97
N THR A 401 -1.06 -19.67 -0.07
CA THR A 401 -0.18 -20.31 -1.04
C THR A 401 0.35 -19.37 -2.13
N ALA A 402 -0.40 -18.31 -2.48
CA ALA A 402 0.05 -17.32 -3.46
C ALA A 402 1.34 -16.58 -3.06
N PRO A 403 1.48 -16.11 -1.81
CA PRO A 403 2.74 -15.61 -1.28
C PRO A 403 3.92 -16.59 -1.40
N ALA A 404 3.71 -17.87 -1.01
CA ALA A 404 4.73 -18.90 -1.11
C ALA A 404 5.22 -19.08 -2.55
N MET A 405 4.27 -19.10 -3.49
CA MET A 405 4.58 -19.17 -4.92
C MET A 405 5.41 -17.97 -5.38
N ALA A 406 5.01 -16.75 -4.99
CA ALA A 406 5.73 -15.54 -5.38
C ALA A 406 7.15 -15.45 -4.84
N ALA A 407 7.41 -15.97 -3.63
CA ALA A 407 8.76 -16.03 -3.07
C ALA A 407 9.70 -16.91 -3.91
N ARG A 408 9.19 -18.04 -4.45
CA ARG A 408 9.94 -18.95 -5.32
C ARG A 408 10.30 -18.34 -6.68
N LEU A 409 9.58 -17.30 -7.13
CA LEU A 409 9.91 -16.59 -8.38
C LEU A 409 11.23 -15.80 -8.31
N ARG A 410 11.72 -15.45 -7.11
CA ARG A 410 12.86 -14.54 -6.95
C ARG A 410 14.15 -15.06 -7.59
N ASP A 411 14.31 -16.38 -7.65
CA ASP A 411 15.57 -17.04 -8.02
C ASP A 411 15.50 -17.78 -9.38
N ILE A 412 14.45 -17.54 -10.19
CA ILE A 412 14.27 -18.22 -11.48
C ILE A 412 15.13 -17.56 -12.55
N LYS A 413 16.34 -18.08 -12.75
CA LYS A 413 17.25 -17.65 -13.84
C LYS A 413 17.38 -18.69 -14.97
N THR A 414 17.10 -19.96 -14.70
CA THR A 414 17.33 -21.08 -15.62
C THR A 414 16.02 -21.71 -16.12
N ASP A 415 16.04 -22.41 -17.25
CA ASP A 415 14.86 -23.15 -17.75
C ASP A 415 14.43 -24.29 -16.81
N ALA A 416 15.39 -24.92 -16.12
CA ALA A 416 15.11 -25.92 -15.08
C ALA A 416 14.31 -25.31 -13.92
N ALA A 417 14.69 -24.12 -13.44
CA ALA A 417 13.95 -23.42 -12.39
C ALA A 417 12.54 -23.00 -12.84
N VAL A 418 12.34 -22.70 -14.12
CA VAL A 418 11.00 -22.47 -14.69
C VAL A 418 10.17 -23.76 -14.67
N ALA A 419 10.76 -24.90 -15.05
CA ALA A 419 10.08 -26.19 -15.03
C ALA A 419 9.65 -26.58 -13.59
N ASP A 420 10.57 -26.48 -12.63
CA ASP A 420 10.30 -26.75 -11.21
C ASP A 420 9.19 -25.83 -10.66
N PHE A 421 9.21 -24.55 -11.05
CA PHE A 421 8.16 -23.62 -10.68
C PHE A 421 6.80 -24.02 -11.27
N VAL A 422 6.76 -24.47 -12.53
CA VAL A 422 5.54 -24.95 -13.17
C VAL A 422 5.02 -26.24 -12.52
N ASP A 423 5.91 -27.14 -12.08
CA ASP A 423 5.56 -28.30 -11.26
C ASP A 423 4.89 -27.87 -9.95
N GLU A 424 5.43 -26.85 -9.30
CA GLU A 424 4.88 -26.32 -8.06
C GLU A 424 3.50 -25.66 -8.27
N VAL A 425 3.32 -24.93 -9.37
CA VAL A 425 1.99 -24.40 -9.77
C VAL A 425 1.00 -25.54 -10.00
N ALA A 426 1.42 -26.64 -10.65
CA ALA A 426 0.56 -27.80 -10.86
C ALA A 426 0.17 -28.48 -9.54
N ASN A 427 1.13 -28.66 -8.62
CA ASN A 427 0.88 -29.18 -7.27
C ASN A 427 -0.08 -28.29 -6.48
N LEU A 428 0.05 -26.97 -6.61
CA LEU A 428 -0.84 -26.04 -5.96
C LEU A 428 -2.27 -26.17 -6.49
N VAL A 429 -2.47 -26.09 -7.81
CA VAL A 429 -3.80 -26.20 -8.43
C VAL A 429 -4.44 -27.53 -8.06
N ARG A 430 -3.67 -28.62 -8.10
CA ARG A 430 -4.12 -29.96 -7.69
C ARG A 430 -4.61 -29.98 -6.25
N SER A 431 -3.91 -29.31 -5.34
CA SER A 431 -4.29 -29.22 -3.93
C SER A 431 -5.60 -28.45 -3.73
N GLN A 432 -5.81 -27.36 -4.49
CA GLN A 432 -7.06 -26.61 -4.47
C GLN A 432 -8.23 -27.44 -5.00
N VAL A 433 -8.02 -28.16 -6.12
CA VAL A 433 -9.02 -29.08 -6.69
C VAL A 433 -9.38 -30.17 -5.68
N ALA A 434 -8.38 -30.81 -5.06
CA ALA A 434 -8.59 -31.85 -4.05
C ALA A 434 -9.47 -31.36 -2.90
N ALA A 435 -9.21 -30.14 -2.42
CA ALA A 435 -9.97 -29.53 -1.34
C ALA A 435 -11.41 -29.21 -1.77
N VAL A 436 -11.62 -28.59 -2.95
CA VAL A 436 -12.98 -28.29 -3.44
C VAL A 436 -13.79 -29.57 -3.65
N LEU A 437 -13.21 -30.58 -4.29
CA LEU A 437 -13.85 -31.88 -4.52
C LEU A 437 -14.19 -32.58 -3.21
N GLY A 438 -13.28 -32.58 -2.23
CA GLY A 438 -13.56 -33.14 -0.91
C GLY A 438 -14.72 -32.42 -0.20
N ASN A 439 -14.71 -31.08 -0.18
CA ASN A 439 -15.79 -30.30 0.42
C ASN A 439 -17.14 -30.56 -0.27
N VAL A 440 -17.21 -30.43 -1.61
CA VAL A 440 -18.45 -30.61 -2.38
C VAL A 440 -18.93 -32.06 -2.33
N GLY A 441 -18.01 -33.01 -2.43
CA GLY A 441 -18.29 -34.44 -2.42
C GLY A 441 -18.96 -34.92 -1.13
N LEU A 442 -18.67 -34.29 0.03
CA LEU A 442 -19.35 -34.63 1.29
C LEU A 442 -20.51 -33.70 1.65
N VAL A 443 -20.46 -32.40 1.32
CA VAL A 443 -21.54 -31.47 1.70
C VAL A 443 -22.88 -31.84 1.05
N VAL A 444 -22.87 -32.29 -0.21
CA VAL A 444 -24.08 -32.66 -0.96
C VAL A 444 -24.80 -33.84 -0.30
N PRO A 445 -24.19 -35.03 -0.13
CA PRO A 445 -24.86 -36.15 0.51
C PRO A 445 -25.18 -35.89 1.99
N ALA A 446 -24.33 -35.17 2.72
CA ALA A 446 -24.62 -34.83 4.12
C ALA A 446 -25.85 -33.91 4.23
N MET A 447 -25.98 -32.91 3.34
CA MET A 447 -27.12 -32.01 3.36
C MET A 447 -28.41 -32.69 2.86
N LEU A 448 -28.33 -33.59 1.88
CA LEU A 448 -29.46 -34.43 1.49
C LEU A 448 -29.95 -35.26 2.68
N ALA A 449 -29.04 -35.93 3.40
CA ALA A 449 -29.39 -36.72 4.58
C ALA A 449 -30.03 -35.86 5.69
N LEU A 450 -29.47 -34.68 5.95
CA LEU A 450 -30.03 -33.74 6.93
C LEU A 450 -31.42 -33.23 6.52
N ALA A 451 -31.61 -32.86 5.26
CA ALA A 451 -32.90 -32.37 4.76
C ALA A 451 -33.97 -33.46 4.83
N LEU A 452 -33.65 -34.70 4.46
CA LEU A 452 -34.54 -35.85 4.57
C LEU A 452 -34.85 -36.21 6.04
N LEU A 453 -33.85 -36.14 6.93
CA LEU A 453 -34.04 -36.36 8.36
C LEU A 453 -35.01 -35.33 8.96
N VAL A 454 -34.82 -34.04 8.61
CA VAL A 454 -35.73 -32.97 9.03
C VAL A 454 -37.14 -33.20 8.49
N GLN A 455 -37.26 -33.60 7.22
CA GLN A 455 -38.55 -33.90 6.60
C GLN A 455 -39.27 -35.06 7.28
N PHE A 456 -38.53 -36.13 7.59
CA PHE A 456 -39.05 -37.28 8.32
C PHE A 456 -39.50 -36.89 9.74
N ALA A 457 -38.70 -36.10 10.46
CA ALA A 457 -39.00 -35.70 11.83
C ALA A 457 -40.15 -34.69 11.96
N LEU A 458 -40.28 -33.76 11.00
CA LEU A 458 -41.29 -32.69 11.05
C LEU A 458 -42.54 -32.95 10.20
N GLY A 459 -42.53 -33.99 9.37
CA GLY A 459 -43.62 -34.31 8.44
C GLY A 459 -43.80 -33.30 7.29
N ARG A 460 -42.85 -32.37 7.11
CA ARG A 460 -42.87 -31.33 6.06
C ARG A 460 -41.47 -31.10 5.51
N PRO A 461 -41.30 -30.74 4.22
CA PRO A 461 -39.99 -30.50 3.65
C PRO A 461 -39.25 -29.36 4.37
N LEU A 462 -37.91 -29.40 4.32
CA LEU A 462 -37.05 -28.37 4.95
C LEU A 462 -37.34 -26.98 4.38
N LEU A 463 -37.57 -26.89 3.07
CA LEU A 463 -38.01 -25.69 2.37
C LEU A 463 -39.38 -25.93 1.73
N ASP A 464 -40.25 -24.93 1.75
CA ASP A 464 -41.44 -24.98 0.91
C ASP A 464 -41.06 -24.88 -0.59
N ALA A 465 -42.03 -25.18 -1.47
CA ALA A 465 -41.81 -25.21 -2.90
C ALA A 465 -41.33 -23.86 -3.47
N ALA A 466 -41.81 -22.75 -2.94
CA ALA A 466 -41.45 -21.40 -3.41
C ALA A 466 -40.00 -21.06 -3.03
N HIS A 467 -39.60 -21.31 -1.78
CA HIS A 467 -38.25 -21.08 -1.31
C HIS A 467 -37.23 -22.03 -1.95
N ALA A 468 -37.61 -23.29 -2.21
CA ALA A 468 -36.75 -24.24 -2.92
C ALA A 468 -36.51 -23.80 -4.37
N ALA A 469 -37.56 -23.40 -5.09
CA ALA A 469 -37.45 -22.88 -6.45
C ALA A 469 -36.63 -21.58 -6.50
N ALA A 470 -36.90 -20.64 -5.59
CA ALA A 470 -36.14 -19.39 -5.48
C ALA A 470 -34.65 -19.64 -5.18
N THR A 471 -34.34 -20.64 -4.33
CA THR A 471 -32.95 -21.02 -4.04
C THR A 471 -32.23 -21.49 -5.30
N LEU A 472 -32.82 -22.41 -6.07
CA LEU A 472 -32.23 -22.90 -7.33
C LEU A 472 -32.07 -21.76 -8.35
N GLN A 473 -33.09 -20.91 -8.51
CA GLN A 473 -33.05 -19.80 -9.44
C GLN A 473 -31.98 -18.77 -9.07
N SER A 474 -31.83 -18.46 -7.79
CA SER A 474 -30.80 -17.53 -7.28
C SER A 474 -29.36 -18.05 -7.48
N LEU A 475 -29.20 -19.37 -7.57
CA LEU A 475 -27.92 -20.06 -7.78
C LEU A 475 -27.68 -20.46 -9.25
N SER A 476 -28.60 -20.09 -10.15
CA SER A 476 -28.48 -20.38 -11.57
C SER A 476 -27.24 -19.72 -12.18
N LEU A 477 -26.51 -20.46 -13.01
CA LEU A 477 -25.38 -19.93 -13.77
C LEU A 477 -25.78 -18.85 -14.78
N LEU A 478 -27.02 -18.88 -15.28
CA LEU A 478 -27.54 -17.87 -16.21
C LEU A 478 -27.74 -16.49 -15.54
N GLY A 479 -27.77 -16.46 -14.21
CA GLY A 479 -27.93 -15.23 -13.43
C GLY A 479 -26.59 -14.59 -13.02
N PRO A 480 -26.61 -13.68 -12.03
CA PRO A 480 -25.42 -12.98 -11.54
C PRO A 480 -24.47 -13.85 -10.70
N THR A 481 -24.70 -15.17 -10.62
CA THR A 481 -23.96 -16.12 -9.77
C THR A 481 -22.46 -16.07 -9.98
N ALA A 482 -21.99 -15.97 -11.23
CA ALA A 482 -20.56 -15.85 -11.53
C ALA A 482 -19.95 -14.56 -10.98
N LEU A 483 -20.65 -13.42 -11.11
CA LEU A 483 -20.21 -12.14 -10.54
C LEU A 483 -20.11 -12.21 -9.02
N PHE A 484 -21.13 -12.77 -8.36
CA PHE A 484 -21.15 -12.94 -6.91
C PHE A 484 -20.07 -13.93 -6.42
N ALA A 485 -19.74 -14.95 -7.21
CA ALA A 485 -18.63 -15.85 -6.91
C ALA A 485 -17.26 -15.16 -7.02
N ALA A 486 -17.08 -14.31 -8.03
CA ALA A 486 -15.87 -13.49 -8.16
C ALA A 486 -15.75 -12.51 -6.98
N MET A 487 -16.85 -11.87 -6.57
CA MET A 487 -16.89 -11.01 -5.38
C MET A 487 -16.52 -11.77 -4.11
N THR A 488 -17.01 -13.00 -3.96
CA THR A 488 -16.62 -13.88 -2.86
C THR A 488 -15.11 -14.17 -2.87
N GLY A 489 -14.51 -14.33 -4.05
CA GLY A 489 -13.05 -14.40 -4.22
C GLY A 489 -12.30 -13.15 -3.73
N VAL A 490 -12.86 -11.96 -3.95
CA VAL A 490 -12.32 -10.70 -3.40
C VAL A 490 -12.41 -10.68 -1.87
N LEU A 491 -13.50 -11.17 -1.28
CA LEU A 491 -13.66 -11.24 0.17
C LEU A 491 -12.72 -12.24 0.82
N LEU A 492 -12.45 -13.38 0.17
CA LEU A 492 -11.45 -14.36 0.61
C LEU A 492 -10.06 -13.72 0.68
N PHE A 493 -9.69 -12.93 -0.34
CA PHE A 493 -8.46 -12.15 -0.32
C PHE A 493 -8.48 -11.04 0.75
N ALA A 494 -9.58 -10.30 0.90
CA ALA A 494 -9.68 -9.27 1.94
C ALA A 494 -9.51 -9.85 3.36
N ALA A 495 -10.11 -11.03 3.62
CA ALA A 495 -9.98 -11.74 4.88
C ALA A 495 -8.54 -12.15 5.18
N SER A 496 -7.73 -12.47 4.17
CA SER A 496 -6.31 -12.80 4.39
C SER A 496 -5.46 -11.57 4.68
N ILE A 497 -5.80 -10.39 4.14
CA ILE A 497 -5.16 -9.13 4.55
C ILE A 497 -5.44 -8.87 6.03
N VAL A 498 -6.70 -9.01 6.46
CA VAL A 498 -7.09 -8.83 7.88
C VAL A 498 -6.32 -9.81 8.78
N ALA A 499 -6.15 -11.05 8.33
CA ALA A 499 -5.34 -12.06 9.02
C ALA A 499 -3.88 -11.63 9.19
N GLY A 500 -3.23 -11.23 8.10
CA GLY A 500 -1.85 -10.76 8.11
C GLY A 500 -1.64 -9.51 8.97
N TRP A 501 -2.59 -8.56 8.95
CA TRP A 501 -2.57 -7.39 9.82
C TRP A 501 -2.71 -7.76 11.29
N THR A 502 -3.64 -8.65 11.62
CA THR A 502 -3.86 -9.09 13.01
C THR A 502 -2.66 -9.85 13.54
N GLU A 503 -2.06 -10.73 12.74
CA GLU A 503 -0.85 -11.45 13.11
C GLU A 503 0.37 -10.52 13.26
N ASN A 504 0.53 -9.54 12.38
CA ASN A 504 1.58 -8.53 12.52
C ASN A 504 1.38 -7.70 13.79
N ALA A 505 0.15 -7.26 14.08
CA ALA A 505 -0.16 -6.52 15.32
C ALA A 505 0.13 -7.37 16.56
N PHE A 506 -0.19 -8.66 16.52
CA PHE A 506 0.06 -9.59 17.61
C PHE A 506 1.56 -9.71 17.95
N VAL A 507 2.41 -9.79 16.93
CA VAL A 507 3.88 -9.83 17.11
C VAL A 507 4.45 -8.46 17.47
N LEU A 508 4.01 -7.40 16.79
CA LEU A 508 4.48 -6.04 17.01
C LEU A 508 4.28 -5.58 18.47
N HIS A 509 3.13 -5.92 19.06
CA HIS A 509 2.81 -5.61 20.45
C HIS A 509 3.28 -6.67 21.45
N ARG A 510 4.03 -7.69 20.99
CA ARG A 510 4.53 -8.81 21.81
C ARG A 510 3.43 -9.44 22.66
N LEU A 511 2.25 -9.63 22.06
CA LEU A 511 1.08 -10.13 22.78
C LEU A 511 1.29 -11.56 23.30
N ASP A 512 2.16 -12.35 22.65
CA ASP A 512 2.60 -13.65 23.16
C ASP A 512 3.33 -13.51 24.52
N SER A 513 4.25 -12.57 24.63
CA SER A 513 4.94 -12.25 25.88
C SER A 513 3.98 -11.69 26.92
N ALA A 514 3.11 -10.74 26.51
CA ALA A 514 2.11 -10.16 27.40
C ALA A 514 1.18 -11.23 27.97
N MET A 515 0.64 -12.14 27.15
CA MET A 515 -0.21 -13.23 27.64
C MET A 515 0.53 -14.21 28.54
N ARG A 516 1.82 -14.46 28.29
CA ARG A 516 2.63 -15.39 29.09
C ARG A 516 3.04 -14.83 30.45
N TYR A 517 3.38 -13.55 30.53
CA TYR A 517 4.04 -12.94 31.69
C TYR A 517 3.24 -11.84 32.39
N ASN A 518 2.05 -11.46 31.89
CA ASN A 518 1.22 -10.48 32.57
C ASN A 518 0.78 -10.99 33.95
N PRO A 519 1.01 -10.22 35.04
CA PRO A 519 0.68 -10.66 36.40
C PRO A 519 -0.80 -11.01 36.60
N ARG A 520 -1.74 -10.28 35.97
CA ARG A 520 -3.18 -10.54 36.08
C ARG A 520 -3.59 -11.83 35.37
N ILE A 521 -3.03 -12.07 34.18
CA ILE A 521 -3.30 -13.31 33.43
C ILE A 521 -2.67 -14.51 34.15
N GLY A 522 -1.46 -14.34 34.68
CA GLY A 522 -0.78 -15.34 35.50
C GLY A 522 -1.56 -15.68 36.77
N ALA A 523 -2.12 -14.68 37.45
CA ALA A 523 -2.95 -14.87 38.64
C ALA A 523 -4.27 -15.60 38.33
N PHE A 524 -4.91 -15.29 37.18
CA PHE A 524 -6.20 -15.90 36.81
C PHE A 524 -6.07 -17.32 36.24
N LEU A 525 -5.13 -17.56 35.31
CA LEU A 525 -5.00 -18.84 34.60
C LEU A 525 -3.96 -19.79 35.21
N GLY A 526 -2.95 -19.24 35.90
CA GLY A 526 -1.71 -19.92 36.29
C GLY A 526 -0.66 -19.89 35.17
N ALA A 527 0.62 -19.87 35.55
CA ALA A 527 1.75 -19.70 34.62
C ALA A 527 1.82 -20.75 33.49
N ALA A 528 1.46 -22.01 33.80
CA ALA A 528 1.46 -23.09 32.82
C ALA A 528 0.36 -22.91 31.75
N ARG A 529 -0.86 -22.50 32.16
CA ARG A 529 -1.97 -22.26 31.23
C ARG A 529 -1.75 -20.99 30.42
N ALA A 530 -1.24 -19.92 31.05
CA ALA A 530 -0.87 -18.69 30.36
C ALA A 530 0.15 -18.95 29.24
N ARG A 531 1.15 -19.81 29.48
CA ARG A 531 2.12 -20.24 28.46
C ARG A 531 1.46 -21.01 27.32
N ARG A 532 0.60 -22.00 27.61
CA ARG A 532 -0.13 -22.75 26.57
C ARG A 532 -1.03 -21.84 25.74
N TRP A 533 -1.72 -20.90 26.39
CA TRP A 533 -2.61 -19.96 25.71
C TRP A 533 -1.83 -19.00 24.81
N ALA A 534 -0.69 -18.48 25.27
CA ALA A 534 0.20 -17.67 24.45
C ALA A 534 0.69 -18.42 23.21
N THR A 535 1.16 -19.67 23.37
CA THR A 535 1.57 -20.52 22.23
C THR A 535 0.41 -20.78 21.28
N PHE A 536 -0.77 -21.13 21.80
CA PHE A 536 -1.96 -21.40 21.00
C PHE A 536 -2.43 -20.15 20.22
N MET A 537 -2.46 -18.98 20.85
CA MET A 537 -2.79 -17.74 20.15
C MET A 537 -1.73 -17.41 19.07
N ARG A 538 -0.44 -17.58 19.36
CA ARG A 538 0.64 -17.34 18.39
C ARG A 538 0.50 -18.22 17.14
N THR A 539 0.02 -19.45 17.27
CA THR A 539 -0.19 -20.37 16.12
C THR A 539 -1.54 -20.19 15.43
N HIS A 540 -2.59 -19.73 16.11
CA HIS A 540 -3.95 -19.71 15.57
C HIS A 540 -4.54 -18.33 15.27
N ILE A 541 -3.97 -17.23 15.78
CA ILE A 541 -4.56 -15.87 15.69
C ILE A 541 -4.83 -15.42 14.26
N SER A 542 -3.90 -15.69 13.34
CA SER A 542 -4.05 -15.38 11.91
C SER A 542 -5.24 -16.13 11.31
N GLY A 543 -5.35 -17.42 11.62
CA GLY A 543 -6.46 -18.24 11.17
C GLY A 543 -7.82 -17.81 11.73
N PHE A 544 -7.88 -17.40 12.99
CA PHE A 544 -9.10 -16.84 13.60
C PHE A 544 -9.48 -15.51 12.96
N ALA A 545 -8.54 -14.57 12.81
CA ALA A 545 -8.80 -13.29 12.17
C ALA A 545 -9.33 -13.46 10.73
N SER A 546 -8.74 -14.38 9.95
CA SER A 546 -9.22 -14.74 8.61
C SER A 546 -10.65 -15.28 8.63
N ASN A 547 -10.92 -16.29 9.48
CA ASN A 547 -12.21 -16.97 9.51
C ASN A 547 -13.34 -16.08 10.05
N ILE A 548 -13.05 -15.31 11.10
CA ILE A 548 -14.02 -14.40 11.71
C ILE A 548 -14.36 -13.26 10.75
N SER A 549 -13.35 -12.62 10.16
CA SER A 549 -13.59 -11.55 9.18
C SER A 549 -14.32 -12.05 7.94
N LEU A 550 -13.95 -13.21 7.39
CA LEU A 550 -14.65 -13.81 6.26
C LEU A 550 -16.11 -14.12 6.59
N GLY A 551 -16.37 -14.76 7.74
CA GLY A 551 -17.72 -15.09 8.18
C GLY A 551 -18.60 -13.84 8.30
N LEU A 552 -18.11 -12.83 9.01
CA LEU A 552 -18.80 -11.55 9.17
C LEU A 552 -19.05 -10.85 7.82
N MET A 553 -18.06 -10.82 6.91
CA MET A 553 -18.25 -10.24 5.58
C MET A 553 -19.31 -11.01 4.77
N LEU A 554 -19.30 -12.34 4.76
CA LEU A 554 -20.30 -13.13 4.02
C LEU A 554 -21.73 -12.91 4.54
N GLY A 555 -21.90 -12.58 5.83
CA GLY A 555 -23.21 -12.29 6.42
C GLY A 555 -23.65 -10.83 6.27
N LEU A 556 -22.78 -9.87 6.60
CA LEU A 556 -23.13 -8.45 6.70
C LEU A 556 -23.10 -7.71 5.37
N LEU A 557 -22.21 -8.06 4.43
CA LEU A 557 -22.08 -7.32 3.17
C LEU A 557 -23.36 -7.35 2.33
N PRO A 558 -24.05 -8.49 2.17
CA PRO A 558 -25.33 -8.51 1.45
C PRO A 558 -26.38 -7.59 2.08
N ALA A 559 -26.46 -7.56 3.42
CA ALA A 559 -27.38 -6.67 4.14
C ALA A 559 -27.04 -5.19 3.91
N PHE A 560 -25.75 -4.84 3.96
CA PHE A 560 -25.27 -3.49 3.71
C PHE A 560 -25.49 -3.07 2.24
N ALA A 561 -25.18 -3.95 1.28
CA ALA A 561 -25.39 -3.68 -0.13
C ALA A 561 -26.87 -3.53 -0.49
N GLY A 562 -27.74 -4.34 0.15
CA GLY A 562 -29.19 -4.22 0.04
C GLY A 562 -29.70 -2.86 0.47
N PHE A 563 -29.15 -2.28 1.55
CA PHE A 563 -29.51 -0.94 2.02
C PHE A 563 -29.25 0.16 0.96
N PHE A 564 -28.19 0.02 0.15
CA PHE A 564 -27.88 0.94 -0.96
C PHE A 564 -28.52 0.53 -2.31
N GLY A 565 -29.37 -0.50 -2.33
CA GLY A 565 -30.04 -0.97 -3.55
C GLY A 565 -29.13 -1.72 -4.54
N LEU A 566 -27.93 -2.14 -4.13
CA LEU A 566 -26.93 -2.76 -5.02
C LEU A 566 -27.20 -4.25 -5.30
N GLY A 567 -28.14 -4.89 -4.59
CA GLY A 567 -28.56 -6.27 -4.84
C GLY A 567 -27.43 -7.32 -4.79
N LEU A 568 -26.35 -7.06 -4.04
CA LEU A 568 -25.19 -7.95 -3.99
C LEU A 568 -25.44 -9.15 -3.06
N ASP A 569 -25.10 -10.34 -3.54
CA ASP A 569 -25.08 -11.58 -2.77
C ASP A 569 -23.69 -12.24 -2.85
N MET A 570 -23.42 -13.23 -1.98
CA MET A 570 -22.16 -13.95 -1.93
C MET A 570 -22.36 -15.43 -2.27
N ARG A 571 -21.55 -15.93 -3.21
CA ARG A 571 -21.60 -17.31 -3.71
C ARG A 571 -20.31 -18.02 -3.36
N HIS A 572 -20.38 -18.82 -2.29
CA HIS A 572 -19.29 -19.70 -1.87
C HIS A 572 -19.59 -21.13 -2.31
N VAL A 573 -18.61 -21.80 -2.94
CA VAL A 573 -18.81 -23.11 -3.59
C VAL A 573 -19.48 -24.16 -2.68
N THR A 574 -18.96 -24.37 -1.47
CA THR A 574 -19.47 -25.39 -0.54
C THR A 574 -20.86 -25.05 0.02
N LEU A 575 -21.11 -23.79 0.38
CA LEU A 575 -22.41 -23.34 0.86
C LEU A 575 -23.46 -23.44 -0.25
N SER A 576 -23.11 -23.03 -1.47
CA SER A 576 -23.99 -23.09 -2.63
C SER A 576 -24.36 -24.54 -2.97
N ALA A 577 -23.39 -25.45 -2.94
CA ALA A 577 -23.63 -26.89 -3.17
C ALA A 577 -24.58 -27.48 -2.12
N GLY A 578 -24.41 -27.14 -0.84
CA GLY A 578 -25.34 -27.53 0.22
C GLY A 578 -26.74 -26.94 0.03
N GLN A 579 -26.85 -25.66 -0.36
CA GLN A 579 -28.15 -25.03 -0.61
C GLN A 579 -28.91 -25.68 -1.77
N ILE A 580 -28.21 -26.02 -2.86
CA ILE A 580 -28.80 -26.78 -3.97
C ILE A 580 -29.27 -28.16 -3.50
N ALA A 581 -28.46 -28.86 -2.71
CA ALA A 581 -28.84 -30.16 -2.15
C ALA A 581 -30.09 -30.06 -1.25
N ALA A 582 -30.17 -29.04 -0.39
CA ALA A 582 -31.33 -28.78 0.46
C ALA A 582 -32.61 -28.49 -0.35
N ALA A 583 -32.50 -27.67 -1.41
CA ALA A 583 -33.61 -27.37 -2.30
C ALA A 583 -34.05 -28.61 -3.10
N ALA A 584 -33.10 -29.37 -3.64
CA ALA A 584 -33.37 -30.61 -4.37
C ALA A 584 -34.06 -31.66 -3.48
N ALA A 585 -33.59 -31.85 -2.24
CA ALA A 585 -34.26 -32.74 -1.28
C ALA A 585 -35.69 -32.31 -0.98
N SER A 586 -35.91 -30.99 -0.80
CA SER A 586 -37.23 -30.44 -0.46
C SER A 586 -38.25 -30.57 -1.60
N MET A 587 -37.79 -30.55 -2.86
CA MET A 587 -38.65 -30.71 -4.05
C MET A 587 -38.85 -32.17 -4.49
N GLY A 588 -38.10 -33.10 -3.89
CA GLY A 588 -38.16 -34.52 -4.22
C GLY A 588 -37.62 -34.86 -5.61
N VAL A 589 -37.80 -36.12 -6.04
CA VAL A 589 -37.18 -36.68 -7.26
C VAL A 589 -37.60 -35.95 -8.54
N ALA A 590 -38.80 -35.33 -8.57
CA ALA A 590 -39.30 -34.57 -9.71
C ALA A 590 -38.38 -33.39 -10.11
N VAL A 591 -37.56 -32.88 -9.19
CA VAL A 591 -36.61 -31.78 -9.44
C VAL A 591 -35.55 -32.14 -10.49
N LEU A 592 -35.26 -33.43 -10.69
CA LEU A 592 -34.29 -33.90 -11.69
C LEU A 592 -34.71 -33.56 -13.13
N GLN A 593 -36.01 -33.36 -13.36
CA GLN A 593 -36.56 -32.94 -14.66
C GLN A 593 -36.54 -31.41 -14.84
N GLN A 594 -36.22 -30.65 -13.79
CA GLN A 594 -36.27 -29.19 -13.84
C GLN A 594 -34.94 -28.61 -14.35
N PRO A 595 -34.96 -27.76 -15.39
CA PRO A 595 -33.74 -27.11 -15.88
C PRO A 595 -33.02 -26.26 -14.83
N ALA A 596 -33.78 -25.69 -13.88
CA ALA A 596 -33.24 -24.85 -12.81
C ALA A 596 -32.20 -25.58 -11.95
N LEU A 597 -32.40 -26.87 -11.66
CA LEU A 597 -31.44 -27.69 -10.92
C LEU A 597 -30.12 -27.77 -11.67
N TRP A 598 -30.15 -28.12 -12.96
CA TRP A 598 -28.96 -28.34 -13.75
C TRP A 598 -28.17 -27.05 -14.00
N TRP A 599 -28.85 -25.92 -14.16
CA TRP A 599 -28.19 -24.62 -14.21
C TRP A 599 -27.53 -24.23 -12.88
N ALA A 600 -28.14 -24.58 -11.75
CA ALA A 600 -27.53 -24.36 -10.44
C ALA A 600 -26.34 -25.31 -10.20
N VAL A 601 -26.45 -26.58 -10.60
CA VAL A 601 -25.36 -27.57 -10.52
C VAL A 601 -24.19 -27.16 -11.41
N ALA A 602 -24.45 -26.71 -12.64
CA ALA A 602 -23.44 -26.18 -13.55
C ALA A 602 -22.72 -24.94 -13.00
N ALA A 603 -23.36 -24.19 -12.09
CA ALA A 603 -22.73 -23.05 -11.43
C ALA A 603 -21.65 -23.48 -10.43
N ILE A 604 -21.73 -24.66 -9.80
CA ILE A 604 -20.78 -25.12 -8.77
C ILE A 604 -19.31 -25.08 -9.22
N PRO A 605 -18.90 -25.68 -10.36
CA PRO A 605 -17.52 -25.58 -10.81
C PRO A 605 -17.09 -24.15 -11.12
N VAL A 606 -17.98 -23.31 -11.65
CA VAL A 606 -17.71 -21.89 -11.94
C VAL A 606 -17.51 -21.11 -10.64
N ILE A 607 -18.35 -21.33 -9.63
CA ILE A 607 -18.24 -20.70 -8.32
C ILE A 607 -16.91 -21.09 -7.67
N GLY A 608 -16.58 -22.39 -7.66
CA GLY A 608 -15.32 -22.89 -7.10
C GLY A 608 -14.10 -22.29 -7.81
N ALA A 609 -14.10 -22.29 -9.14
CA ALA A 609 -13.03 -21.72 -9.94
C ALA A 609 -12.85 -20.22 -9.66
N LEU A 610 -13.94 -19.44 -9.61
CA LEU A 610 -13.87 -17.99 -9.37
C LEU A 610 -13.49 -17.65 -7.92
N ASN A 611 -14.03 -18.36 -6.92
CA ASN A 611 -13.63 -18.20 -5.51
C ASN A 611 -12.11 -18.36 -5.35
N VAL A 612 -11.54 -19.41 -5.95
CA VAL A 612 -10.11 -19.73 -5.84
C VAL A 612 -9.25 -18.80 -6.70
N SER A 613 -9.54 -18.68 -8.00
CA SER A 613 -8.70 -17.95 -8.95
C SER A 613 -8.64 -16.45 -8.69
N VAL A 614 -9.77 -15.82 -8.31
CA VAL A 614 -9.80 -14.39 -8.00
C VAL A 614 -9.03 -14.11 -6.72
N SER A 615 -9.24 -14.89 -5.66
CA SER A 615 -8.49 -14.76 -4.42
C SER A 615 -6.98 -14.95 -4.64
N PHE A 616 -6.62 -15.99 -5.41
CA PHE A 616 -5.22 -16.26 -5.77
C PHE A 616 -4.61 -15.10 -6.56
N TYR A 617 -5.31 -14.61 -7.58
CA TYR A 617 -4.84 -13.52 -8.45
C TYR A 617 -4.48 -12.27 -7.65
N PHE A 618 -5.36 -11.84 -6.74
CA PHE A 618 -5.09 -10.65 -5.92
C PHE A 618 -3.94 -10.87 -4.93
N ALA A 619 -3.91 -12.02 -4.26
CA ALA A 619 -2.82 -12.39 -3.36
C ALA A 619 -1.47 -12.47 -4.08
N PHE A 620 -1.44 -13.11 -5.25
CA PHE A 620 -0.24 -13.27 -6.07
C PHE A 620 0.24 -11.94 -6.64
N ARG A 621 -0.68 -11.08 -7.11
CA ARG A 621 -0.34 -9.74 -7.60
C ARG A 621 0.24 -8.86 -6.50
N LEU A 622 -0.30 -8.96 -5.27
CA LEU A 622 0.22 -8.26 -4.10
C LEU A 622 1.64 -8.72 -3.78
N ALA A 623 1.86 -10.03 -3.78
CA ALA A 623 3.16 -10.65 -3.52
C ALA A 623 4.21 -10.29 -4.59
N LEU A 624 3.84 -10.33 -5.88
CA LEU A 624 4.73 -9.92 -6.97
C LEU A 624 5.18 -8.46 -6.89
N ARG A 625 4.29 -7.57 -6.42
CA ARG A 625 4.64 -6.16 -6.18
C ARG A 625 5.64 -6.00 -5.04
N ALA A 626 5.55 -6.84 -4.01
CA ALA A 626 6.50 -6.84 -2.91
C ALA A 626 7.90 -7.33 -3.34
N HIS A 627 7.98 -8.32 -4.25
CA HIS A 627 9.24 -8.94 -4.66
C HIS A 627 9.88 -8.37 -5.94
N SER A 628 9.38 -7.26 -6.48
CA SER A 628 10.00 -6.51 -7.61
C SER A 628 10.37 -7.36 -8.86
N VAL A 629 9.58 -8.40 -9.16
CA VAL A 629 9.86 -9.32 -10.28
C VAL A 629 9.77 -8.61 -11.64
N SER A 630 10.77 -8.80 -12.50
CA SER A 630 10.90 -8.16 -13.82
C SER A 630 9.72 -8.51 -14.75
N LEU A 631 9.43 -7.65 -15.73
CA LEU A 631 8.37 -7.89 -16.72
C LEU A 631 8.69 -9.05 -17.68
N GLY A 632 9.98 -9.29 -17.96
CA GLY A 632 10.44 -10.37 -18.85
C GLY A 632 10.17 -11.76 -18.27
N ASP A 633 10.44 -11.96 -16.98
CA ASP A 633 10.26 -13.26 -16.31
C ASP A 633 8.79 -13.68 -16.28
N ARG A 634 7.87 -12.71 -16.18
CA ARG A 634 6.42 -12.96 -16.17
C ARG A 634 5.92 -13.56 -17.48
N ALA A 635 6.45 -13.11 -18.62
CA ALA A 635 6.03 -13.61 -19.93
C ALA A 635 6.47 -15.07 -20.14
N ARG A 636 7.70 -15.41 -19.72
CA ARG A 636 8.29 -16.75 -19.79
C ARG A 636 7.57 -17.76 -18.89
N ILE A 637 7.20 -17.37 -17.68
CA ILE A 637 6.44 -18.23 -16.77
C ILE A 637 5.03 -18.49 -17.31
N ARG A 638 4.36 -17.45 -17.83
CA ARG A 638 3.02 -17.60 -18.42
C ARG A 638 3.02 -18.55 -19.63
N SER A 639 4.02 -18.46 -20.51
CA SER A 639 4.12 -19.38 -21.65
C SER A 639 4.38 -20.82 -21.20
N ALA A 640 5.23 -21.03 -20.19
CA ALA A 640 5.53 -22.37 -19.67
C ALA A 640 4.32 -23.05 -18.99
N ILE A 641 3.56 -22.30 -18.16
CA ILE A 641 2.30 -22.80 -17.57
C ILE A 641 1.31 -23.18 -18.68
N TRP A 642 1.17 -22.33 -19.70
CA TRP A 642 0.26 -22.57 -20.81
C TRP A 642 0.68 -23.77 -21.68
N ALA A 643 1.98 -23.97 -21.87
CA ALA A 643 2.54 -25.14 -22.54
C ALA A 643 2.19 -26.43 -21.77
N ARG A 644 2.34 -26.45 -20.45
CA ARG A 644 1.95 -27.60 -19.62
C ARG A 644 0.44 -27.85 -19.61
N TRP A 645 -0.36 -26.79 -19.58
CA TRP A 645 -1.81 -26.91 -19.67
C TRP A 645 -2.24 -27.61 -20.97
N ARG A 646 -1.58 -27.30 -22.10
CA ARG A 646 -1.84 -27.95 -23.40
C ARG A 646 -1.31 -29.37 -23.48
N SER A 647 -0.11 -29.64 -22.95
CA SER A 647 0.55 -30.94 -23.12
C SER A 647 0.17 -31.98 -22.06
N ARG A 648 -0.06 -31.56 -20.81
CA ARG A 648 -0.34 -32.42 -19.66
C ARG A 648 -1.39 -31.80 -18.72
N PRO A 649 -2.63 -31.52 -19.18
CA PRO A 649 -3.67 -30.88 -18.36
C PRO A 649 -4.02 -31.69 -17.11
N ILE A 650 -4.02 -33.02 -17.21
CA ILE A 650 -4.35 -33.93 -16.10
C ILE A 650 -3.40 -33.74 -14.89
N SER A 651 -2.16 -33.31 -15.13
CA SER A 651 -1.18 -33.07 -14.05
C SER A 651 -1.59 -31.95 -13.08
N PHE A 652 -2.53 -31.08 -13.46
CA PHE A 652 -3.09 -30.06 -12.59
C PHE A 652 -4.23 -30.56 -11.70
N PHE A 653 -4.77 -31.76 -11.97
CA PHE A 653 -5.97 -32.28 -11.30
C PHE A 653 -5.67 -33.54 -10.49
N LEU A 654 -4.80 -34.42 -11.01
CA LEU A 654 -4.50 -35.71 -10.40
C LEU A 654 -2.99 -35.89 -10.20
N PRO A 655 -2.57 -36.54 -9.09
CA PRO A 655 -1.19 -36.94 -8.91
C PRO A 655 -0.80 -37.99 -9.97
N ALA A 656 0.48 -37.98 -10.37
CA ALA A 656 1.04 -38.99 -11.27
C ALA A 656 0.92 -40.40 -10.70
#